data_AF-A0A1I4QSZ4-F1
#
_entry.id   AF-A0A1I4QSZ4-F1
#
_cell.length_a   1.000
_cell.length_b   1.000
_cell.length_c   1.000
_cell.angle_alpha   90.00
_cell.angle_beta   90.00
_cell.angle_gamma   90.00
#
_symmetry.space_group_name_H-M   'P 1'
#
loop_
_entity.id
_entity.type
_entity.pdbx_description
1 polymer ?
#
loop_
_entity_poly.entity_id
_entity_poly.type
_entity_poly.pdbx_seq_one_letter_code
_entity_poly.pdbx_strand_id
1 'polypeptide(L)'
;MLKKGKKWVAFGSLAVSMVLLPETMDAEGPNDPAPSIDPQNPNGKSVLFDNTHGQTAGQADWVIDGAFSEFAEGIADNGYAVDELRQTEPISLDDLEPYDVFIIPEANIPFKSGEQEAMVEYTENGGSIFFISDHYNADRNLNRWDSSEIMNGYRRGAYDNPTKGMEEDEVSSEAMEGVESSDWLADEFGIRFRYNAPGTVTADQMETPEETFGITEGVEEAAMHAGSTLAVTDPEKAKGIVYLPDGLTESDKWGPSVDEGIYHGGGEEEGPFAAIAKKQDGKAAFIGDSSPVEDATPKYRNEQTGDPKTTYDGFQEADDAELLLNMVDWLAEQEDYQTFSETNITLDNPSPLLSKEIPEQSEQPEPEPWSQPDPGYEWYDQSTFANGAYGAEEDPVPEPEYGFEYPDTLPAGEAFTLTVTINGLNPGQTVSGYDTGIYLDGGQQVAQVQNEDGSWPAGYGYSEEFSVTAGENGTAVKEQTVRLQEGAEGEANLRLRESGSNLYTTTVTIGENGGDDGSGGPQLVSIEQARGTADGSEVTVEGVITSAPGTFGGQGFYLQDETGGIYVYQHDNSFEKGQKVRITGGLTTYQGMKEIDNVSTIEVQGTKDLPNDEIVNTLDGSYQAERVTIEGGTVQNMEEYYNAFEFDLHAAGEVTRVRVDNRTNISFDDFTSQVQEGDQVSVSGIASIFGDTYQFLPLAAADIQAYGSAPEITAPDTTVFDITKTEEIPVEVNDEDGGPVSVTSEIEEQEWNGNPVLSPLQLTPGEYELIVTAEDETGRTSKRSFSIEMELGMDRMDELIELGESQGYIHDGKTADRLEKKAEKVQRAKNNPSRDGKWNALLHQMEAQAGKKVEEAFLSYWEK
;
A
#
# COMPACT_ATOMS: atom_id res chain seq x y z
N MET A 1 40.45 -1.03 48.88
CA MET A 1 39.67 -0.17 49.80
C MET A 1 39.05 0.95 48.97
N LEU A 2 37.71 1.05 48.99
CA LEU A 2 36.86 2.20 48.63
C LEU A 2 36.82 2.61 47.15
N LYS A 3 35.68 2.93 46.53
CA LYS A 3 34.24 2.65 46.73
C LYS A 3 33.51 3.21 45.48
N LYS A 4 32.37 2.60 45.17
CA LYS A 4 31.35 2.85 44.13
C LYS A 4 31.05 4.33 43.78
N GLY A 5 30.59 4.52 42.54
CA GLY A 5 29.67 5.62 42.16
C GLY A 5 29.38 5.70 40.66
N LYS A 6 28.53 4.80 40.11
CA LYS A 6 27.84 5.01 38.83
C LYS A 6 26.88 6.19 39.01
N LYS A 7 27.04 7.25 38.22
CA LYS A 7 26.02 8.30 38.06
C LYS A 7 25.13 7.90 36.89
N TRP A 8 23.84 7.79 37.17
CA TRP A 8 22.78 7.84 36.17
C TRP A 8 22.80 9.23 35.52
N VAL A 9 22.89 9.27 34.19
CA VAL A 9 22.50 10.44 33.41
C VAL A 9 21.07 10.16 32.97
N ALA A 10 20.15 10.97 33.46
CA ALA A 10 18.78 10.99 32.97
C ALA A 10 18.81 11.44 31.51
N PHE A 11 18.34 10.59 30.59
CA PHE A 11 17.90 11.01 29.28
C PHE A 11 16.65 11.87 29.51
N GLY A 12 16.81 13.19 29.38
CA GLY A 12 15.67 14.05 29.17
C GLY A 12 15.21 13.82 27.74
N SER A 13 13.95 13.42 27.58
CA SER A 13 13.26 13.45 26.30
C SER A 13 13.33 14.88 25.76
N LEU A 14 14.19 15.11 24.77
CA LEU A 14 13.98 16.21 23.85
C LEU A 14 12.79 15.78 23.00
N ALA A 15 11.63 16.38 23.26
CA ALA A 15 10.60 16.45 22.25
C ALA A 15 11.22 17.18 21.05
N VAL A 16 11.55 16.44 20.00
CA VAL A 16 11.82 17.01 18.69
C VAL A 16 10.47 17.53 18.23
N SER A 17 10.26 18.84 18.35
CA SER A 17 9.17 19.51 17.66
C SER A 17 9.52 19.38 16.18
N MET A 18 8.84 18.48 15.46
CA MET A 18 8.75 18.56 14.01
C MET A 18 8.18 19.95 13.70
N VAL A 19 9.07 20.84 13.28
CA VAL A 19 8.66 22.02 12.54
C VAL A 19 8.45 21.47 11.14
N LEU A 20 7.21 21.14 10.80
CA LEU A 20 6.80 21.03 9.40
C LEU A 20 7.04 22.41 8.81
N LEU A 21 8.17 22.55 8.11
CA LEU A 21 8.33 23.61 7.14
C LEU A 21 7.36 23.27 6.00
N PRO A 22 6.69 24.27 5.40
CA PRO A 22 5.99 24.03 4.15
C PRO A 22 6.99 23.43 3.17
N GLU A 23 6.66 22.32 2.53
CA GLU A 23 7.47 21.76 1.45
C GLU A 23 7.63 22.84 0.38
N THR A 24 8.86 23.35 0.27
CA THR A 24 9.24 24.12 -0.89
C THR A 24 9.53 23.08 -1.96
N MET A 25 8.75 23.09 -3.05
CA MET A 25 9.11 22.35 -4.26
C MET A 25 10.41 22.95 -4.77
N ASP A 26 11.54 22.42 -4.35
CA ASP A 26 12.86 22.85 -4.76
C ASP A 26 13.32 22.00 -5.95
N ALA A 27 14.04 22.60 -6.90
CA ALA A 27 14.68 21.88 -8.00
C ALA A 27 15.89 21.08 -7.48
N GLU A 28 15.63 19.98 -6.76
CA GLU A 28 16.67 19.09 -6.26
C GLU A 28 17.44 18.44 -7.42
N GLY A 29 18.68 18.04 -7.16
CA GLY A 29 19.50 17.32 -8.12
C GLY A 29 20.44 16.30 -7.47
N PRO A 30 21.36 15.71 -8.24
CA PRO A 30 22.24 14.63 -7.79
C PRO A 30 23.26 15.04 -6.71
N ASN A 31 23.33 16.34 -6.37
CA ASN A 31 24.22 16.86 -5.32
C ASN A 31 23.47 17.22 -4.02
N ASP A 32 22.13 17.15 -4.04
CA ASP A 32 21.30 17.40 -2.88
C ASP A 32 21.17 16.13 -2.02
N PRO A 33 20.84 16.26 -0.73
CA PRO A 33 20.60 15.09 0.12
C PRO A 33 19.52 14.19 -0.49
N ALA A 34 19.83 12.90 -0.61
CA ALA A 34 18.84 11.92 -1.04
C ALA A 34 17.77 11.72 0.04
N PRO A 35 16.50 11.50 -0.35
CA PRO A 35 15.45 11.10 0.57
C PRO A 35 15.76 9.74 1.19
N SER A 36 15.16 9.51 2.36
CA SER A 36 15.27 8.26 3.11
C SER A 36 14.02 8.06 3.95
N ILE A 37 13.51 6.84 4.01
CA ILE A 37 12.35 6.46 4.82
C ILE A 37 12.81 5.47 5.90
N ASP A 38 12.70 5.89 7.15
CA ASP A 38 12.96 5.03 8.31
C ASP A 38 11.68 4.25 8.68
N PRO A 39 11.74 2.91 8.77
CA PRO A 39 10.58 2.10 9.10
C PRO A 39 10.19 2.29 10.57
N GLN A 40 8.89 2.28 10.86
CA GLN A 40 8.41 2.33 12.24
C GLN A 40 8.82 1.09 13.04
N ASN A 41 8.82 -0.08 12.38
CA ASN A 41 9.17 -1.37 12.96
C ASN A 41 10.33 -2.02 12.18
N PRO A 42 11.59 -1.61 12.43
CA PRO A 42 12.74 -2.06 11.62
C PRO A 42 12.97 -3.57 11.73
N ASN A 43 12.99 -4.25 10.59
CA ASN A 43 13.33 -5.66 10.43
C ASN A 43 14.86 -5.89 10.35
N GLY A 44 15.64 -4.81 10.19
CA GLY A 44 17.11 -4.81 10.15
C GLY A 44 17.71 -4.98 8.75
N LYS A 45 16.88 -4.96 7.70
CA LYS A 45 17.26 -4.99 6.29
C LYS A 45 17.01 -3.63 5.62
N SER A 46 17.58 -3.44 4.44
CA SER A 46 17.55 -2.15 3.73
C SER A 46 17.47 -2.28 2.21
N VAL A 47 16.83 -1.28 1.59
CA VAL A 47 16.56 -1.20 0.15
C VAL A 47 17.10 0.13 -0.37
N LEU A 48 17.76 0.09 -1.52
CA LEU A 48 18.28 1.26 -2.24
C LEU A 48 17.54 1.42 -3.58
N PHE A 49 17.02 2.62 -3.87
CA PHE A 49 16.43 2.96 -5.18
C PHE A 49 17.42 3.74 -6.04
N ASP A 50 17.54 3.39 -7.33
CA ASP A 50 18.32 4.17 -8.29
C ASP A 50 17.62 5.49 -8.65
N ASN A 51 18.35 6.61 -8.59
CA ASN A 51 17.95 7.88 -9.21
C ASN A 51 19.13 8.52 -9.97
N THR A 52 20.01 7.68 -10.54
CA THR A 52 21.18 8.13 -11.31
C THR A 52 21.02 7.93 -12.82
N HIS A 53 19.99 7.20 -13.26
CA HIS A 53 19.77 6.85 -14.67
C HIS A 53 18.49 7.47 -15.26
N GLY A 54 18.11 8.67 -14.81
CA GLY A 54 16.99 9.40 -15.42
C GLY A 54 15.62 8.89 -14.99
N GLN A 55 15.46 8.48 -13.74
CA GLN A 55 14.16 8.11 -13.14
C GLN A 55 13.17 9.28 -13.07
N THR A 56 13.63 10.50 -13.35
CA THR A 56 12.85 11.74 -13.38
C THR A 56 12.71 12.33 -14.79
N ALA A 57 13.15 11.60 -15.82
CA ALA A 57 13.17 12.04 -17.22
C ALA A 57 11.76 12.19 -17.81
N GLY A 58 11.52 13.24 -18.59
CA GLY A 58 10.24 13.44 -19.28
C GLY A 58 9.01 13.39 -18.35
N GLN A 59 8.19 12.35 -18.50
CA GLN A 59 7.01 12.09 -17.64
C GLN A 59 7.31 11.14 -16.45
N ALA A 60 8.49 10.53 -16.41
CA ALA A 60 8.92 9.69 -15.30
C ALA A 60 9.08 10.51 -14.02
N ASP A 61 8.73 9.94 -12.89
CA ASP A 61 9.06 10.50 -11.57
C ASP A 61 9.20 9.40 -10.52
N TRP A 62 9.89 8.33 -10.88
CA TRP A 62 9.95 7.08 -10.12
C TRP A 62 10.97 7.13 -8.98
N VAL A 63 10.82 8.15 -8.14
CA VAL A 63 11.62 8.40 -6.94
C VAL A 63 10.80 8.11 -5.69
N ILE A 64 11.47 7.82 -4.57
CA ILE A 64 10.81 7.31 -3.36
C ILE A 64 9.95 8.34 -2.62
N ASP A 65 10.08 9.62 -2.99
CA ASP A 65 9.26 10.75 -2.51
C ASP A 65 8.52 11.44 -3.67
N GLY A 66 8.32 10.71 -4.75
CA GLY A 66 7.56 11.10 -5.94
C GLY A 66 6.66 9.95 -6.38
N ALA A 67 6.48 9.73 -7.67
CA ALA A 67 5.49 8.79 -8.20
C ALA A 67 5.72 7.30 -7.84
N PHE A 68 6.75 6.94 -7.07
CA PHE A 68 6.98 5.62 -6.49
C PHE A 68 6.86 5.63 -4.95
N SER A 69 6.28 6.68 -4.37
CA SER A 69 6.22 6.90 -2.93
C SER A 69 5.39 5.85 -2.20
N GLU A 70 4.24 5.44 -2.74
CA GLU A 70 3.41 4.41 -2.11
C GLU A 70 4.13 3.05 -2.07
N PHE A 71 4.88 2.72 -3.12
CA PHE A 71 5.71 1.51 -3.12
C PHE A 71 6.83 1.59 -2.09
N ALA A 72 7.54 2.73 -2.01
CA ALA A 72 8.57 2.96 -1.02
C ALA A 72 8.04 2.92 0.43
N GLU A 73 6.85 3.50 0.66
CA GLU A 73 6.15 3.45 1.94
C GLU A 73 5.72 2.02 2.29
N GLY A 74 5.18 1.26 1.34
CA GLY A 74 4.83 -0.16 1.54
C GLY A 74 6.05 -1.00 1.93
N ILE A 75 7.20 -0.76 1.30
CA ILE A 75 8.47 -1.40 1.69
C ILE A 75 8.86 -0.99 3.12
N ALA A 76 8.77 0.30 3.48
CA ALA A 76 9.09 0.77 4.81
C ALA A 76 8.14 0.20 5.89
N ASP A 77 6.86 0.02 5.57
CA ASP A 77 5.86 -0.59 6.44
C ASP A 77 6.15 -2.08 6.71
N ASN A 78 6.75 -2.78 5.74
CA ASN A 78 7.31 -4.14 5.93
C ASN A 78 8.63 -4.16 6.74
N GLY A 79 9.07 -2.99 7.22
CA GLY A 79 10.15 -2.85 8.19
C GLY A 79 11.53 -2.59 7.60
N TYR A 80 11.64 -2.34 6.29
CA TYR A 80 12.91 -2.04 5.63
C TYR A 80 13.27 -0.56 5.75
N ALA A 81 14.56 -0.25 5.90
CA ALA A 81 15.04 1.10 5.62
C ALA A 81 15.09 1.32 4.10
N VAL A 82 14.54 2.42 3.62
CA VAL A 82 14.50 2.73 2.18
C VAL A 82 15.31 4.00 1.93
N ASP A 83 16.35 3.90 1.12
CA ASP A 83 17.20 5.01 0.72
C ASP A 83 17.17 5.19 -0.80
N GLU A 84 17.42 6.42 -1.25
CA GLU A 84 17.61 6.72 -2.68
C GLU A 84 19.08 6.98 -2.99
N LEU A 85 19.55 6.50 -4.14
CA LEU A 85 20.88 6.79 -4.67
C LEU A 85 20.85 8.04 -5.55
N ARG A 86 21.41 9.15 -5.03
CA ARG A 86 21.69 10.37 -5.79
C ARG A 86 23.19 10.61 -5.90
N GLN A 87 23.71 10.59 -7.13
CA GLN A 87 25.09 10.96 -7.42
C GLN A 87 25.28 11.22 -8.92
N THR A 88 26.43 11.81 -9.28
CA THR A 88 26.87 12.00 -10.67
C THR A 88 27.91 10.97 -11.12
N GLU A 89 28.52 10.25 -10.18
CA GLU A 89 29.50 9.22 -10.48
C GLU A 89 28.78 7.91 -10.85
N PRO A 90 29.37 7.07 -11.73
CA PRO A 90 28.79 5.77 -12.06
C PRO A 90 28.59 4.89 -10.83
N ILE A 91 27.52 4.11 -10.81
CA ILE A 91 27.23 3.14 -9.74
C ILE A 91 28.41 2.20 -9.56
N SER A 92 28.84 2.04 -8.31
CA SER A 92 29.93 1.17 -7.91
C SER A 92 29.47 0.13 -6.89
N LEU A 93 30.26 -0.93 -6.73
CA LEU A 93 29.98 -1.95 -5.72
C LEU A 93 29.91 -1.37 -4.30
N ASP A 94 30.73 -0.35 -3.98
CA ASP A 94 30.74 0.31 -2.67
C ASP A 94 29.40 1.00 -2.36
N ASP A 95 28.65 1.40 -3.39
CA ASP A 95 27.33 2.02 -3.25
C ASP A 95 26.26 0.96 -2.91
N LEU A 96 26.40 -0.25 -3.44
CA LEU A 96 25.41 -1.33 -3.36
C LEU A 96 25.61 -2.25 -2.14
N GLU A 97 26.86 -2.60 -1.78
CA GLU A 97 27.20 -3.52 -0.67
C GLU A 97 26.54 -3.23 0.70
N PRO A 98 26.21 -1.97 1.07
CA PRO A 98 25.52 -1.69 2.33
C PRO A 98 24.07 -2.16 2.39
N TYR A 99 23.43 -2.45 1.25
CA TYR A 99 22.00 -2.72 1.13
C TYR A 99 21.72 -4.20 0.80
N ASP A 100 20.52 -4.67 1.15
CA ASP A 100 20.09 -6.04 0.87
C ASP A 100 19.43 -6.15 -0.52
N VAL A 101 18.70 -5.10 -0.93
CA VAL A 101 18.01 -5.01 -2.22
C VAL A 101 18.33 -3.68 -2.90
N PHE A 102 18.61 -3.73 -4.21
CA PHE A 102 18.75 -2.57 -5.08
C PHE A 102 17.61 -2.58 -6.11
N ILE A 103 16.83 -1.50 -6.19
CA ILE A 103 15.70 -1.36 -7.10
C ILE A 103 16.06 -0.35 -8.18
N ILE A 104 15.80 -0.71 -9.44
CA ILE A 104 16.07 0.13 -10.60
C ILE A 104 14.75 0.43 -11.31
N PRO A 105 14.16 1.61 -11.06
CA PRO A 105 12.97 2.08 -11.76
C PRO A 105 13.31 2.50 -13.20
N GLU A 106 12.69 1.83 -14.18
CA GLU A 106 12.60 2.16 -15.63
C GLU A 106 13.71 3.08 -16.18
N ALA A 107 14.99 2.74 -16.01
CA ALA A 107 16.12 3.60 -16.38
C ALA A 107 15.99 4.23 -17.80
N ASN A 108 16.29 5.52 -17.93
CA ASN A 108 16.29 6.31 -19.17
C ASN A 108 17.69 6.75 -19.62
N ILE A 109 18.76 6.37 -18.91
CA ILE A 109 20.15 6.59 -19.30
C ILE A 109 20.86 5.23 -19.34
N PRO A 110 21.62 4.90 -20.40
CA PRO A 110 22.25 3.59 -20.52
C PRO A 110 23.33 3.35 -19.47
N PHE A 111 23.34 2.15 -18.90
CA PHE A 111 24.41 1.68 -18.02
C PHE A 111 25.74 1.61 -18.75
N LYS A 112 26.80 2.02 -18.04
CA LYS A 112 28.18 1.80 -18.45
C LYS A 112 28.59 0.36 -18.17
N SER A 113 29.57 -0.16 -18.90
CA SER A 113 30.07 -1.52 -18.67
C SER A 113 30.55 -1.74 -17.23
N GLY A 114 31.14 -0.72 -16.60
CA GLY A 114 31.57 -0.80 -15.20
C GLY A 114 30.42 -0.91 -14.19
N GLU A 115 29.26 -0.34 -14.50
CA GLU A 115 28.06 -0.42 -13.65
C GLU A 115 27.40 -1.79 -13.77
N GLN A 116 27.35 -2.34 -15.00
CA GLN A 116 26.95 -3.73 -15.23
C GLN A 116 27.85 -4.70 -14.45
N GLU A 117 29.18 -4.50 -14.49
CA GLU A 117 30.14 -5.29 -13.70
C GLU A 117 29.89 -5.17 -12.19
N ALA A 118 29.61 -3.96 -11.68
CA ALA A 118 29.33 -3.71 -10.28
C ALA A 118 28.04 -4.40 -9.80
N MET A 119 26.96 -4.31 -10.60
CA MET A 119 25.69 -5.00 -10.31
C MET A 119 25.86 -6.53 -10.32
N VAL A 120 26.61 -7.07 -11.27
CA VAL A 120 26.94 -8.49 -11.30
C VAL A 120 27.73 -8.91 -10.07
N GLU A 121 28.77 -8.18 -9.69
CA GLU A 121 29.58 -8.49 -8.50
C GLU A 121 28.76 -8.37 -7.20
N TYR A 122 27.91 -7.36 -7.09
CA TYR A 122 26.97 -7.20 -5.97
C TYR A 122 26.07 -8.42 -5.82
N THR A 123 25.44 -8.88 -6.91
CA THR A 123 24.59 -10.07 -6.87
C THR A 123 25.37 -11.36 -6.60
N GLU A 124 26.57 -11.51 -7.18
CA GLU A 124 27.43 -12.68 -6.89
C GLU A 124 27.79 -12.80 -5.41
N ASN A 125 27.88 -11.67 -4.70
CA ASN A 125 28.17 -11.59 -3.27
C ASN A 125 26.93 -11.69 -2.35
N GLY A 126 25.76 -12.01 -2.89
CA GLY A 126 24.52 -12.22 -2.13
C GLY A 126 23.54 -11.05 -2.20
N GLY A 127 23.90 -9.92 -2.81
CA GLY A 127 22.96 -8.83 -3.03
C GLY A 127 21.82 -9.19 -3.98
N SER A 128 20.71 -8.45 -3.90
CA SER A 128 19.54 -8.69 -4.75
C SER A 128 19.15 -7.46 -5.56
N ILE A 129 18.68 -7.63 -6.80
CA ILE A 129 18.29 -6.52 -7.68
C ILE A 129 16.85 -6.68 -8.18
N PHE A 130 16.04 -5.63 -8.12
CA PHE A 130 14.74 -5.57 -8.77
C PHE A 130 14.81 -4.64 -9.98
N PHE A 131 14.63 -5.19 -11.18
CA PHE A 131 14.53 -4.43 -12.43
C PHE A 131 13.06 -4.16 -12.78
N ILE A 132 12.70 -2.90 -12.84
CA ILE A 132 11.41 -2.44 -13.34
C ILE A 132 11.69 -1.80 -14.69
N SER A 133 11.07 -2.30 -15.76
CA SER A 133 11.26 -1.79 -17.12
C SER A 133 9.92 -1.47 -17.73
N ASP A 134 9.94 -0.89 -18.93
CA ASP A 134 8.76 -0.64 -19.71
C ASP A 134 8.98 -1.03 -21.19
N HIS A 135 7.92 -0.88 -21.99
CA HIS A 135 7.82 -1.24 -23.39
C HIS A 135 8.81 -0.47 -24.30
N TYR A 136 8.93 -0.94 -25.54
CA TYR A 136 9.68 -0.22 -26.57
C TYR A 136 8.91 1.02 -27.02
N ASN A 137 9.60 2.14 -27.31
CA ASN A 137 9.01 3.48 -27.48
C ASN A 137 8.50 4.13 -26.17
N ALA A 138 9.17 3.83 -25.05
CA ALA A 138 9.01 4.46 -23.73
C ALA A 138 10.16 5.42 -23.38
N ASP A 139 11.10 5.71 -24.29
CA ASP A 139 12.18 6.70 -24.14
C ASP A 139 11.62 8.07 -23.70
N ARG A 140 11.82 8.41 -22.42
CA ARG A 140 11.24 9.60 -21.77
C ARG A 140 12.04 10.88 -22.00
N ASN A 141 13.35 10.78 -22.29
CA ASN A 141 14.25 11.93 -22.49
C ASN A 141 14.66 12.15 -23.95
N LEU A 142 14.15 11.32 -24.88
CA LEU A 142 14.41 11.35 -26.31
C LEU A 142 15.88 11.09 -26.68
N ASN A 143 16.57 10.24 -25.90
CA ASN A 143 17.97 9.88 -26.13
C ASN A 143 18.16 8.66 -27.05
N ARG A 144 17.07 8.02 -27.49
CA ARG A 144 16.97 6.79 -28.32
C ARG A 144 17.21 5.49 -27.57
N TRP A 145 17.24 5.51 -26.24
CA TRP A 145 17.29 4.33 -25.40
C TRP A 145 15.96 4.16 -24.68
N ASP A 146 15.29 3.06 -24.95
CA ASP A 146 14.17 2.62 -24.12
C ASP A 146 14.68 1.88 -22.88
N SER A 147 13.91 1.87 -21.79
CA SER A 147 14.30 1.19 -20.55
C SER A 147 14.60 -0.28 -20.76
N SER A 148 13.79 -1.00 -21.56
CA SER A 148 14.06 -2.40 -21.91
C SER A 148 15.41 -2.60 -22.62
N GLU A 149 15.86 -1.64 -23.43
CA GLU A 149 17.17 -1.65 -24.09
C GLU A 149 18.30 -1.39 -23.09
N ILE A 150 18.10 -0.44 -22.18
CA ILE A 150 19.06 -0.09 -21.13
C ILE A 150 19.28 -1.28 -20.20
N MET A 151 18.19 -1.87 -19.72
CA MET A 151 18.22 -3.05 -18.86
C MET A 151 18.91 -4.21 -19.57
N ASN A 152 18.58 -4.49 -20.83
CA ASN A 152 19.25 -5.55 -21.61
C ASN A 152 20.73 -5.25 -21.94
N GLY A 153 21.14 -3.98 -21.93
CA GLY A 153 22.49 -3.52 -22.22
C GLY A 153 22.77 -3.21 -23.70
N TYR A 154 21.74 -3.08 -24.54
CA TYR A 154 21.92 -2.75 -25.96
C TYR A 154 20.68 -2.15 -26.61
N ARG A 155 20.90 -1.34 -27.65
CA ARG A 155 19.85 -0.79 -28.50
C ARG A 155 19.46 -1.68 -29.67
N ARG A 156 18.17 -1.87 -29.87
CA ARG A 156 17.53 -2.51 -31.02
C ARG A 156 17.97 -1.83 -32.32
N GLY A 157 18.52 -2.60 -33.25
CA GLY A 157 19.00 -2.07 -34.53
C GLY A 157 20.30 -1.25 -34.47
N ALA A 158 20.94 -1.19 -33.30
CA ALA A 158 22.19 -0.47 -33.07
C ALA A 158 23.22 -1.28 -32.25
N TYR A 159 23.08 -2.60 -32.17
CA TYR A 159 23.99 -3.47 -31.40
C TYR A 159 25.48 -3.24 -31.72
N ASP A 160 25.88 -3.17 -33.00
CA ASP A 160 27.28 -2.93 -33.39
C ASP A 160 27.80 -1.52 -33.05
N ASN A 161 26.91 -0.56 -32.82
CA ASN A 161 27.26 0.82 -32.51
C ASN A 161 26.15 1.50 -31.67
N PRO A 162 26.24 1.52 -30.33
CA PRO A 162 25.20 2.07 -29.46
C PRO A 162 24.96 3.57 -29.70
N THR A 163 25.95 4.28 -30.26
CA THR A 163 25.87 5.71 -30.58
C THR A 163 25.23 6.03 -31.95
N LYS A 164 24.70 5.02 -32.65
CA LYS A 164 24.11 5.20 -33.98
C LYS A 164 22.97 6.24 -33.92
N GLY A 165 23.12 7.30 -34.72
CA GLY A 165 22.12 8.37 -34.84
C GLY A 165 22.29 9.54 -33.88
N MET A 166 23.32 9.52 -33.02
CA MET A 166 23.66 10.61 -32.09
C MET A 166 24.57 11.66 -32.75
N GLU A 167 24.49 12.90 -32.26
CA GLU A 167 25.37 14.00 -32.66
C GLU A 167 26.73 13.95 -31.91
N GLU A 168 27.74 14.72 -32.37
CA GLU A 168 29.12 14.59 -31.84
C GLU A 168 29.25 14.98 -30.36
N ASP A 169 28.49 15.98 -29.91
CA ASP A 169 28.38 16.41 -28.52
C ASP A 169 27.76 15.33 -27.64
N GLU A 170 26.60 14.80 -28.04
CA GLU A 170 25.89 13.69 -27.39
C GLU A 170 26.79 12.45 -27.23
N VAL A 171 27.51 12.07 -28.29
CA VAL A 171 28.49 10.95 -28.28
C VAL A 171 29.62 11.18 -27.27
N SER A 172 30.01 12.44 -27.05
CA SER A 172 31.12 12.82 -26.18
C SER A 172 30.70 13.16 -24.75
N SER A 173 29.41 13.08 -24.44
CA SER A 173 28.86 13.36 -23.11
C SER A 173 29.35 12.36 -22.06
N GLU A 174 29.33 12.77 -20.78
CA GLU A 174 29.67 11.89 -19.66
C GLU A 174 28.69 10.71 -19.52
N ALA A 175 27.43 10.90 -19.94
CA ALA A 175 26.41 9.87 -19.95
C ALA A 175 26.73 8.72 -20.93
N MET A 176 27.36 9.01 -22.08
CA MET A 176 27.72 8.00 -23.08
C MET A 176 29.14 7.44 -22.90
N GLU A 177 29.94 7.98 -22.00
CA GLU A 177 31.30 7.49 -21.75
C GLU A 177 31.27 6.08 -21.12
N GLY A 178 31.84 5.10 -21.81
CA GLY A 178 31.93 3.71 -21.31
C GLY A 178 30.68 2.86 -21.56
N VAL A 179 29.73 3.36 -22.36
CA VAL A 179 28.59 2.57 -22.84
C VAL A 179 29.03 1.68 -24.00
N GLU A 180 28.92 0.37 -23.81
CA GLU A 180 29.18 -0.66 -24.82
C GLU A 180 27.98 -1.60 -24.90
N SER A 181 27.60 -2.03 -26.11
CA SER A 181 26.52 -3.01 -26.26
C SER A 181 26.93 -4.35 -25.65
N SER A 182 26.10 -4.89 -24.77
CA SER A 182 26.20 -6.23 -24.18
C SER A 182 24.85 -6.94 -24.31
N ASP A 183 24.75 -8.18 -23.86
CA ASP A 183 23.47 -8.88 -23.68
C ASP A 183 23.44 -9.46 -22.26
N TRP A 184 23.88 -8.63 -21.32
CA TRP A 184 24.36 -9.05 -20.00
C TRP A 184 23.25 -9.65 -19.13
N LEU A 185 22.00 -9.15 -19.21
CA LEU A 185 20.89 -9.77 -18.48
C LEU A 185 20.67 -11.23 -18.92
N ALA A 186 20.77 -11.51 -20.21
CA ALA A 186 20.63 -12.87 -20.72
C ALA A 186 21.80 -13.77 -20.31
N ASP A 187 23.02 -13.23 -20.40
CA ASP A 187 24.24 -13.97 -20.07
C ASP A 187 24.35 -14.25 -18.56
N GLU A 188 24.02 -13.26 -17.72
CA GLU A 188 24.21 -13.31 -16.28
C GLU A 188 23.00 -13.89 -15.54
N PHE A 189 21.79 -13.43 -15.87
CA PHE A 189 20.54 -13.81 -15.20
C PHE A 189 19.66 -14.79 -15.98
N GLY A 190 19.94 -15.02 -17.27
CA GLY A 190 19.16 -15.96 -18.08
C GLY A 190 17.81 -15.40 -18.53
N ILE A 191 17.66 -14.08 -18.62
CA ILE A 191 16.42 -13.41 -18.98
C ILE A 191 16.65 -12.17 -19.84
N ARG A 192 15.66 -11.76 -20.64
CA ARG A 192 15.64 -10.48 -21.37
C ARG A 192 14.28 -9.81 -21.24
N PHE A 193 14.25 -8.48 -21.16
CA PHE A 193 13.04 -7.72 -21.46
C PHE A 193 12.77 -7.78 -22.97
N ARG A 194 11.52 -7.96 -23.38
CA ARG A 194 11.13 -7.89 -24.80
C ARG A 194 10.79 -6.45 -25.19
N TYR A 195 10.73 -6.24 -26.50
CA TYR A 195 10.31 -4.97 -27.12
C TYR A 195 8.83 -4.94 -27.47
N ASN A 196 8.05 -5.91 -27.01
CA ASN A 196 6.61 -5.94 -27.26
C ASN A 196 5.93 -4.85 -26.40
N ALA A 197 4.69 -4.56 -26.74
CA ALA A 197 3.89 -3.54 -26.07
C ALA A 197 2.42 -3.98 -26.02
N PRO A 198 2.08 -5.02 -25.23
CA PRO A 198 0.67 -5.28 -24.91
C PRO A 198 0.06 -4.03 -24.31
N GLY A 199 -1.22 -3.75 -24.59
CA GLY A 199 -1.90 -2.55 -24.12
C GLY A 199 -2.35 -2.68 -22.67
N THR A 200 -3.56 -2.23 -22.37
CA THR A 200 -4.17 -2.50 -21.07
C THR A 200 -4.65 -3.95 -21.02
N VAL A 201 -3.98 -4.76 -20.21
CA VAL A 201 -4.25 -6.20 -20.06
C VAL A 201 -4.12 -6.58 -18.59
N THR A 202 -5.03 -7.40 -18.07
CA THR A 202 -4.89 -8.00 -16.75
C THR A 202 -4.11 -9.30 -16.89
N ALA A 203 -2.99 -9.43 -16.20
CA ALA A 203 -2.27 -10.68 -16.04
C ALA A 203 -2.98 -11.53 -14.98
N ASP A 204 -3.56 -12.66 -15.37
CA ASP A 204 -4.39 -13.53 -14.53
C ASP A 204 -3.85 -14.97 -14.45
N GLN A 205 -2.65 -15.19 -15.00
CA GLN A 205 -1.99 -16.50 -15.03
C GLN A 205 -0.78 -16.50 -14.10
N MET A 206 -1.03 -16.81 -12.83
CA MET A 206 0.00 -16.90 -11.80
C MET A 206 0.55 -18.32 -11.66
N GLU A 207 1.86 -18.44 -11.48
CA GLU A 207 2.45 -19.67 -10.95
C GLU A 207 2.06 -19.83 -9.48
N THR A 208 2.00 -21.07 -8.99
CA THR A 208 1.57 -21.33 -7.61
C THR A 208 2.60 -20.82 -6.59
N PRO A 209 2.20 -20.42 -5.35
CA PRO A 209 3.14 -19.99 -4.32
C PRO A 209 4.31 -20.96 -4.05
N GLU A 210 4.08 -22.28 -4.16
CA GLU A 210 5.15 -23.28 -4.01
C GLU A 210 6.21 -23.19 -5.13
N GLU A 211 5.80 -22.82 -6.34
CA GLU A 211 6.65 -22.67 -7.53
C GLU A 211 7.32 -21.29 -7.59
N THR A 212 6.86 -20.33 -6.79
CA THR A 212 7.33 -18.94 -6.76
C THR A 212 7.97 -18.54 -5.44
N PHE A 213 8.23 -19.51 -4.55
CA PHE A 213 8.80 -19.25 -3.21
C PHE A 213 7.95 -18.29 -2.35
N GLY A 214 6.64 -18.34 -2.52
CA GLY A 214 5.68 -17.50 -1.79
C GLY A 214 5.37 -16.15 -2.45
N ILE A 215 6.05 -15.80 -3.56
CA ILE A 215 5.86 -14.47 -4.19
C ILE A 215 4.41 -14.24 -4.63
N THR A 216 3.75 -15.28 -5.12
CA THR A 216 2.35 -15.22 -5.61
C THR A 216 1.33 -15.61 -4.53
N GLU A 217 1.71 -15.62 -3.25
CA GLU A 217 0.73 -15.79 -2.17
C GLU A 217 -0.12 -14.51 -2.05
N GLY A 218 -1.45 -14.67 -2.02
CA GLY A 218 -2.41 -13.55 -2.02
C GLY A 218 -2.71 -12.94 -3.40
N VAL A 219 -1.84 -13.14 -4.39
CA VAL A 219 -1.95 -12.54 -5.73
C VAL A 219 -2.82 -13.38 -6.68
N GLU A 220 -3.92 -12.82 -7.19
CA GLU A 220 -4.76 -13.41 -8.23
C GLU A 220 -4.59 -12.71 -9.58
N GLU A 221 -4.48 -11.39 -9.60
CA GLU A 221 -4.38 -10.57 -10.82
C GLU A 221 -3.32 -9.46 -10.67
N ALA A 222 -2.64 -9.12 -11.77
CA ALA A 222 -1.75 -7.96 -11.84
C ALA A 222 -2.09 -7.09 -13.06
N ALA A 223 -2.09 -5.77 -12.93
CA ALA A 223 -2.44 -4.87 -14.01
C ALA A 223 -1.24 -4.62 -14.94
N MET A 224 -1.51 -4.38 -16.22
CA MET A 224 -0.53 -3.90 -17.19
C MET A 224 -1.18 -2.80 -18.03
N HIS A 225 -0.47 -1.70 -18.24
CA HIS A 225 -0.92 -0.49 -18.93
C HIS A 225 0.07 -0.01 -19.96
N ALA A 226 0.18 -0.76 -21.07
CA ALA A 226 1.28 -0.59 -22.01
C ALA A 226 2.59 -0.98 -21.33
N GLY A 227 2.85 -2.29 -21.21
CA GLY A 227 4.10 -2.79 -20.65
C GLY A 227 4.86 -3.64 -21.66
N SER A 228 5.82 -4.41 -21.18
CA SER A 228 6.54 -5.45 -21.92
C SER A 228 6.40 -6.80 -21.21
N THR A 229 6.63 -7.88 -21.94
CA THR A 229 6.91 -9.18 -21.33
C THR A 229 8.40 -9.46 -21.35
N LEU A 230 8.81 -10.54 -20.68
CA LEU A 230 10.17 -11.02 -20.65
C LEU A 230 10.33 -12.29 -21.48
N ALA A 231 11.58 -12.65 -21.78
CA ALA A 231 11.94 -13.93 -22.36
C ALA A 231 12.93 -14.66 -21.46
N VAL A 232 12.55 -15.84 -20.99
CA VAL A 232 13.45 -16.75 -20.27
C VAL A 232 14.42 -17.36 -21.28
N THR A 233 15.71 -17.08 -21.15
CA THR A 233 16.76 -17.58 -22.04
C THR A 233 17.53 -18.75 -21.45
N ASP A 234 17.60 -18.84 -20.13
CA ASP A 234 18.19 -19.97 -19.40
C ASP A 234 17.32 -20.35 -18.18
N PRO A 235 16.47 -21.38 -18.31
CA PRO A 235 15.59 -21.83 -17.23
C PRO A 235 16.30 -22.42 -16.01
N GLU A 236 17.60 -22.71 -16.08
CA GLU A 236 18.35 -23.08 -14.87
C GLU A 236 18.57 -21.87 -13.96
N LYS A 237 18.54 -20.65 -14.52
CA LYS A 237 18.75 -19.39 -13.82
C LYS A 237 17.47 -18.58 -13.61
N ALA A 238 16.57 -18.55 -14.58
CA ALA A 238 15.38 -17.69 -14.57
C ALA A 238 14.07 -18.49 -14.65
N LYS A 239 13.01 -17.94 -14.07
CA LYS A 239 11.66 -18.49 -14.09
C LYS A 239 10.64 -17.36 -14.20
N GLY A 240 9.65 -17.51 -15.08
CA GLY A 240 8.47 -16.64 -15.12
C GLY A 240 7.48 -17.02 -14.03
N ILE A 241 6.84 -16.02 -13.42
CA ILE A 241 5.94 -16.21 -12.28
C ILE A 241 4.55 -15.63 -12.49
N VAL A 242 4.42 -14.63 -13.37
CA VAL A 242 3.15 -14.02 -13.76
C VAL A 242 3.10 -13.93 -15.27
N TYR A 243 2.00 -14.36 -15.89
CA TYR A 243 1.82 -14.38 -17.35
C TYR A 243 0.54 -13.67 -17.77
N LEU A 244 0.56 -13.13 -18.99
CA LEU A 244 -0.62 -12.57 -19.63
C LEU A 244 -1.60 -13.67 -20.08
N PRO A 245 -2.90 -13.39 -20.22
CA PRO A 245 -3.88 -14.36 -20.68
C PRO A 245 -3.57 -14.87 -22.11
N ASP A 246 -3.95 -16.11 -22.39
CA ASP A 246 -3.87 -16.67 -23.75
C ASP A 246 -4.80 -15.97 -24.75
N GLY A 247 -4.43 -16.02 -26.02
CA GLY A 247 -5.29 -15.62 -27.13
C GLY A 247 -5.30 -14.12 -27.40
N LEU A 248 -4.31 -13.38 -26.89
CA LEU A 248 -4.06 -12.00 -27.25
C LEU A 248 -3.79 -11.86 -28.75
N THR A 249 -4.23 -10.73 -29.29
CA THR A 249 -4.15 -10.42 -30.72
C THR A 249 -3.67 -8.98 -30.92
N GLU A 250 -3.49 -8.57 -32.18
CA GLU A 250 -3.11 -7.20 -32.50
C GLU A 250 -4.12 -6.14 -32.00
N SER A 251 -5.37 -6.50 -31.64
CA SER A 251 -6.29 -5.53 -31.03
C SER A 251 -5.97 -5.21 -29.58
N ASP A 252 -5.17 -6.05 -28.92
CA ASP A 252 -4.83 -5.97 -27.50
C ASP A 252 -3.48 -5.30 -27.28
N LYS A 253 -2.83 -4.83 -28.35
CA LYS A 253 -1.59 -4.06 -28.27
C LYS A 253 -1.84 -2.61 -27.86
N TRP A 254 -0.83 -1.99 -27.28
CA TRP A 254 -0.81 -0.55 -27.07
C TRP A 254 -0.86 0.18 -28.42
N GLY A 255 -1.82 1.09 -28.58
CA GLY A 255 -2.12 1.72 -29.87
C GLY A 255 -0.92 2.37 -30.57
N PRO A 256 -0.04 3.09 -29.85
CA PRO A 256 1.21 3.65 -30.39
C PRO A 256 2.35 2.66 -30.65
N SER A 257 2.24 1.38 -30.27
CA SER A 257 3.26 0.36 -30.53
C SER A 257 3.69 0.36 -32.01
N VAL A 258 5.01 0.46 -32.22
CA VAL A 258 5.63 0.59 -33.54
C VAL A 258 5.84 -0.74 -34.26
N ASP A 259 5.48 -1.87 -33.64
CA ASP A 259 5.46 -3.18 -34.28
C ASP A 259 4.18 -3.98 -33.95
N GLU A 260 4.26 -5.31 -33.96
CA GLU A 260 3.11 -6.18 -33.70
C GLU A 260 2.53 -5.99 -32.30
N GLY A 261 3.33 -5.54 -31.32
CA GLY A 261 2.92 -5.30 -29.93
C GLY A 261 2.57 -6.54 -29.11
N ILE A 262 2.04 -7.59 -29.74
CA ILE A 262 1.85 -8.94 -29.21
C ILE A 262 2.62 -9.91 -30.12
N TYR A 263 3.54 -10.70 -29.57
CA TYR A 263 4.52 -11.48 -30.36
C TYR A 263 4.10 -12.93 -30.59
N HIS A 264 3.52 -13.56 -29.58
CA HIS A 264 3.17 -14.99 -29.55
C HIS A 264 1.71 -15.25 -29.15
N GLY A 265 0.98 -14.23 -28.72
CA GLY A 265 -0.47 -14.30 -28.49
C GLY A 265 -0.85 -14.54 -27.03
N GLY A 266 -0.01 -14.11 -26.08
CA GLY A 266 -0.23 -14.28 -24.64
C GLY A 266 0.31 -15.60 -24.06
N GLY A 267 0.06 -15.82 -22.77
CA GLY A 267 0.49 -17.01 -22.02
C GLY A 267 2.01 -17.19 -21.95
N GLU A 268 2.43 -18.41 -21.65
CA GLU A 268 3.85 -18.80 -21.54
C GLU A 268 4.67 -18.53 -22.82
N GLU A 269 4.05 -18.60 -24.01
CA GLU A 269 4.76 -18.35 -25.27
C GLU A 269 5.09 -16.85 -25.48
N GLU A 270 4.20 -15.94 -25.04
CA GLU A 270 4.51 -14.49 -25.00
C GLU A 270 5.65 -14.21 -24.03
N GLY A 271 5.76 -15.05 -23.00
CA GLY A 271 6.70 -14.92 -21.91
C GLY A 271 6.09 -14.18 -20.72
N PRO A 272 6.76 -14.25 -19.56
CA PRO A 272 6.18 -13.73 -18.32
C PRO A 272 6.07 -12.21 -18.36
N PHE A 273 5.04 -11.69 -17.71
CA PHE A 273 4.96 -10.28 -17.32
C PHE A 273 5.92 -9.98 -16.15
N ALA A 274 6.02 -10.90 -15.19
CA ALA A 274 6.96 -10.82 -14.09
C ALA A 274 7.73 -12.13 -13.89
N ALA A 275 9.01 -12.01 -13.53
CA ALA A 275 9.94 -13.13 -13.47
C ALA A 275 10.97 -12.97 -12.35
N ILE A 276 11.64 -14.07 -12.02
CA ILE A 276 12.74 -14.14 -11.05
C ILE A 276 13.96 -14.83 -11.63
N ALA A 277 15.14 -14.51 -11.11
CA ALA A 277 16.39 -15.15 -11.49
C ALA A 277 17.35 -15.37 -10.31
N LYS A 278 18.25 -16.34 -10.47
CA LYS A 278 19.37 -16.62 -9.57
C LYS A 278 20.70 -16.33 -10.24
N LYS A 279 21.61 -15.75 -9.45
CA LYS A 279 22.99 -15.49 -9.84
C LYS A 279 23.91 -15.73 -8.64
N GLN A 280 24.44 -16.95 -8.58
CA GLN A 280 25.23 -17.42 -7.43
C GLN A 280 24.47 -17.22 -6.11
N ASP A 281 25.06 -16.55 -5.14
CA ASP A 281 24.48 -16.39 -3.80
C ASP A 281 23.30 -15.39 -3.83
N GLY A 282 23.31 -14.38 -4.71
CA GLY A 282 22.22 -13.40 -4.85
C GLY A 282 21.14 -13.77 -5.87
N LYS A 283 20.23 -12.84 -6.11
CA LYS A 283 19.04 -13.04 -6.96
C LYS A 283 18.52 -11.75 -7.59
N ALA A 284 17.61 -11.88 -8.53
CA ALA A 284 16.95 -10.74 -9.15
C ALA A 284 15.47 -11.00 -9.43
N ALA A 285 14.68 -9.94 -9.46
CA ALA A 285 13.29 -9.94 -9.90
C ALA A 285 13.11 -8.93 -11.05
N PHE A 286 12.06 -9.14 -11.84
CA PHE A 286 11.81 -8.39 -13.06
C PHE A 286 10.32 -8.18 -13.25
N ILE A 287 9.91 -6.96 -13.59
CA ILE A 287 8.56 -6.64 -14.06
C ILE A 287 8.64 -5.73 -15.28
N GLY A 288 7.84 -6.03 -16.30
CA GLY A 288 7.93 -5.38 -17.60
C GLY A 288 7.10 -4.10 -17.75
N ASP A 289 6.52 -3.57 -16.68
CA ASP A 289 5.72 -2.34 -16.68
C ASP A 289 5.98 -1.58 -15.38
N SER A 290 6.13 -0.25 -15.47
CA SER A 290 6.24 0.64 -14.32
C SER A 290 4.89 1.09 -13.78
N SER A 291 3.85 1.09 -14.60
CA SER A 291 2.50 1.57 -14.22
C SER A 291 1.93 0.91 -12.97
N PRO A 292 2.10 -0.41 -12.73
CA PRO A 292 1.66 -1.08 -11.49
C PRO A 292 2.42 -0.65 -10.24
N VAL A 293 3.53 0.08 -10.39
CA VAL A 293 4.36 0.57 -9.30
C VAL A 293 4.08 2.05 -9.03
N GLU A 294 3.56 2.77 -10.04
CA GLU A 294 3.33 4.21 -9.97
C GLU A 294 2.17 4.58 -9.05
N ASP A 295 2.29 5.76 -8.43
CA ASP A 295 1.22 6.51 -7.78
C ASP A 295 1.09 7.92 -8.42
N ALA A 296 0.02 8.64 -8.08
CA ALA A 296 -0.27 9.97 -8.61
C ALA A 296 0.46 11.13 -7.90
N THR A 297 1.71 10.95 -7.43
CA THR A 297 2.45 11.96 -6.67
C THR A 297 3.74 12.48 -7.35
N PRO A 298 3.74 12.85 -8.64
CA PRO A 298 4.96 13.37 -9.26
C PRO A 298 5.46 14.65 -8.57
N LYS A 299 6.75 14.67 -8.25
CA LYS A 299 7.42 15.73 -7.51
C LYS A 299 8.02 16.81 -8.42
N TYR A 300 8.64 16.41 -9.53
CA TYR A 300 9.41 17.30 -10.40
C TYR A 300 8.66 17.70 -11.66
N ARG A 301 9.08 18.81 -12.29
CA ARG A 301 8.58 19.23 -13.60
C ARG A 301 9.25 18.45 -14.73
N ASN A 302 8.59 18.42 -15.88
CA ASN A 302 9.16 17.86 -17.10
C ASN A 302 10.42 18.66 -17.51
N GLU A 303 11.56 17.98 -17.68
CA GLU A 303 12.85 18.60 -18.00
C GLU A 303 12.91 19.34 -19.32
N GLN A 304 12.04 19.00 -20.27
CA GLN A 304 11.98 19.66 -21.58
C GLN A 304 11.03 20.86 -21.57
N THR A 305 9.83 20.70 -21.01
CA THR A 305 8.75 21.69 -21.16
C THR A 305 8.53 22.56 -19.91
N GLY A 306 8.97 22.09 -18.73
CA GLY A 306 8.66 22.70 -17.43
C GLY A 306 7.22 22.44 -16.96
N ASP A 307 6.44 21.68 -17.72
CA ASP A 307 5.06 21.37 -17.37
C ASP A 307 4.99 20.41 -16.16
N PRO A 308 3.88 20.43 -15.40
CA PRO A 308 3.56 19.35 -14.47
C PRO A 308 3.58 17.98 -15.15
N LYS A 309 4.09 16.98 -14.45
CA LYS A 309 3.99 15.58 -14.88
C LYS A 309 2.63 15.00 -14.45
N THR A 310 2.22 13.94 -15.11
CA THR A 310 1.06 13.14 -14.72
C THR A 310 1.47 11.68 -14.81
N THR A 311 1.44 11.00 -13.67
CA THR A 311 1.78 9.58 -13.53
C THR A 311 0.52 8.75 -13.33
N TYR A 312 0.66 7.44 -13.49
CA TYR A 312 -0.41 6.48 -13.31
C TYR A 312 -0.58 6.16 -11.82
N ASP A 313 -1.80 5.88 -11.38
CA ASP A 313 -2.10 5.54 -9.98
C ASP A 313 -2.36 4.04 -9.88
N GLY A 314 -1.32 3.24 -10.13
CA GLY A 314 -1.43 1.80 -10.38
C GLY A 314 -1.05 0.91 -9.21
N PHE A 315 -0.31 1.41 -8.21
CA PHE A 315 0.14 0.59 -7.08
C PHE A 315 -1.00 -0.14 -6.34
N GLN A 316 -2.18 0.47 -6.28
CA GLN A 316 -3.37 -0.09 -5.65
C GLN A 316 -4.31 -0.83 -6.61
N GLU A 317 -3.92 -0.99 -7.89
CA GLU A 317 -4.70 -1.76 -8.84
C GLU A 317 -4.46 -3.26 -8.69
N ALA A 318 -5.52 -4.05 -8.96
CA ALA A 318 -5.51 -5.50 -8.83
C ALA A 318 -4.83 -5.94 -7.50
N ASP A 319 -3.86 -6.83 -7.57
CA ASP A 319 -3.02 -7.24 -6.43
C ASP A 319 -1.55 -6.76 -6.63
N ASP A 320 -1.36 -5.64 -7.33
CA ASP A 320 -0.03 -5.15 -7.74
C ASP A 320 0.86 -4.83 -6.54
N ALA A 321 0.34 -4.12 -5.53
CA ALA A 321 1.05 -3.88 -4.27
C ALA A 321 1.51 -5.17 -3.60
N GLU A 322 0.65 -6.18 -3.51
CA GLU A 322 1.00 -7.45 -2.86
C GLU A 322 2.09 -8.20 -3.63
N LEU A 323 1.98 -8.25 -4.96
CA LEU A 323 3.00 -8.86 -5.81
C LEU A 323 4.37 -8.16 -5.65
N LEU A 324 4.40 -6.84 -5.71
CA LEU A 324 5.63 -6.04 -5.62
C LEU A 324 6.29 -6.15 -4.25
N LEU A 325 5.50 -6.11 -3.17
CA LEU A 325 6.02 -6.24 -1.80
C LEU A 325 6.51 -7.67 -1.52
N ASN A 326 5.79 -8.69 -1.99
CA ASN A 326 6.24 -10.08 -1.89
C ASN A 326 7.53 -10.33 -2.68
N MET A 327 7.73 -9.67 -3.83
CA MET A 327 9.01 -9.72 -4.56
C MET A 327 10.14 -9.13 -3.73
N VAL A 328 9.95 -7.98 -3.09
CA VAL A 328 10.97 -7.36 -2.23
C VAL A 328 11.29 -8.24 -1.02
N ASP A 329 10.28 -8.83 -0.38
CA ASP A 329 10.46 -9.76 0.74
C ASP A 329 11.25 -11.00 0.34
N TRP A 330 10.93 -11.59 -0.81
CA TRP A 330 11.72 -12.67 -1.36
C TRP A 330 13.14 -12.20 -1.63
N LEU A 331 13.35 -11.11 -2.38
CA LEU A 331 14.67 -10.58 -2.73
C LEU A 331 15.57 -10.36 -1.50
N ALA A 332 15.00 -9.90 -0.39
CA ALA A 332 15.76 -9.61 0.82
C ALA A 332 16.16 -10.85 1.63
N GLU A 333 15.60 -12.03 1.36
CA GLU A 333 15.94 -13.29 2.06
C GLU A 333 17.09 -14.04 1.40
N GLN A 334 18.05 -14.53 2.20
CA GLN A 334 19.19 -15.29 1.69
C GLN A 334 18.82 -16.76 1.53
N GLU A 335 19.17 -17.32 0.38
CA GLU A 335 18.86 -18.71 0.02
C GLU A 335 20.11 -19.58 0.01
N ASP A 336 19.96 -20.91 0.13
CA ASP A 336 21.08 -21.85 0.14
C ASP A 336 21.32 -22.55 -1.22
N TYR A 337 20.59 -22.16 -2.26
CA TYR A 337 20.73 -22.63 -3.64
C TYR A 337 21.29 -21.54 -4.55
N GLN A 338 22.01 -21.94 -5.62
CA GLN A 338 22.64 -21.01 -6.57
C GLN A 338 21.96 -20.99 -7.95
N THR A 339 21.15 -22.00 -8.25
CA THR A 339 20.36 -22.13 -9.48
C THR A 339 19.02 -22.78 -9.15
N PHE A 340 17.99 -22.54 -9.95
CA PHE A 340 16.68 -23.19 -9.73
C PHE A 340 16.72 -24.69 -9.94
N SER A 341 17.71 -25.22 -10.69
CA SER A 341 17.94 -26.65 -10.85
C SER A 341 18.35 -27.39 -9.55
N GLU A 342 18.70 -26.66 -8.49
CA GLU A 342 19.01 -27.21 -7.17
C GLU A 342 17.79 -27.30 -6.24
N THR A 343 16.64 -26.76 -6.65
CA THR A 343 15.39 -26.74 -5.86
C THR A 343 14.41 -27.82 -6.34
N ASN A 344 13.20 -27.83 -5.79
CA ASN A 344 12.14 -28.77 -6.19
C ASN A 344 11.13 -28.15 -7.16
N ILE A 345 11.28 -26.89 -7.56
CA ILE A 345 10.35 -26.22 -8.48
C ILE A 345 10.48 -26.80 -9.89
N THR A 346 9.45 -26.59 -10.68
CA THR A 346 9.41 -26.92 -12.11
C THR A 346 10.13 -25.84 -12.91
N LEU A 347 11.21 -26.24 -13.59
CA LEU A 347 11.93 -25.35 -14.51
C LEU A 347 11.09 -25.07 -15.75
N ASP A 348 11.11 -23.82 -16.18
CA ASP A 348 10.45 -23.38 -17.40
C ASP A 348 11.12 -23.95 -18.66
N ASN A 349 10.49 -23.74 -19.81
CA ASN A 349 11.16 -23.88 -21.10
C ASN A 349 11.73 -22.52 -21.53
N PRO A 350 12.82 -22.48 -22.31
CA PRO A 350 13.25 -21.23 -22.91
C PRO A 350 12.12 -20.64 -23.77
N SER A 351 11.83 -19.35 -23.58
CA SER A 351 10.77 -18.66 -24.32
C SER A 351 11.07 -18.68 -25.82
N PRO A 352 10.04 -18.79 -26.69
CA PRO A 352 10.25 -18.66 -28.12
C PRO A 352 10.70 -17.24 -28.45
N LEU A 353 11.72 -17.11 -29.31
CA LEU A 353 12.26 -15.83 -29.76
C LEU A 353 12.01 -15.61 -31.26
N LEU A 354 11.58 -14.41 -31.60
CA LEU A 354 11.59 -13.88 -32.96
C LEU A 354 13.00 -13.48 -33.36
N SER A 355 13.30 -13.47 -34.66
CA SER A 355 14.63 -13.07 -35.15
C SER A 355 14.99 -11.63 -34.77
N LYS A 356 13.98 -10.75 -34.64
CA LYS A 356 14.16 -9.33 -34.25
C LYS A 356 14.55 -9.14 -32.79
N GLU A 357 14.41 -10.18 -31.96
CA GLU A 357 14.78 -10.19 -30.54
C GLU A 357 16.20 -10.70 -30.31
N ILE A 358 16.87 -11.20 -31.35
CA ILE A 358 18.28 -11.54 -31.30
C ILE A 358 19.08 -10.24 -31.46
N PRO A 359 19.93 -9.85 -30.49
CA PRO A 359 20.55 -8.53 -30.46
C PRO A 359 21.22 -8.11 -31.78
N GLU A 360 22.04 -8.98 -32.38
CA GLU A 360 22.78 -8.68 -33.62
C GLU A 360 21.91 -8.71 -34.89
N GLN A 361 20.68 -9.22 -34.78
CA GLN A 361 19.71 -9.29 -35.88
C GLN A 361 18.54 -8.32 -35.68
N SER A 362 18.50 -7.64 -34.55
CA SER A 362 17.49 -6.65 -34.24
C SER A 362 17.55 -5.51 -35.26
N GLU A 363 16.38 -4.96 -35.59
CA GLU A 363 16.25 -3.83 -36.49
C GLU A 363 15.37 -2.78 -35.84
N GLN A 364 15.76 -1.53 -36.03
CA GLN A 364 14.99 -0.36 -35.64
C GLN A 364 13.74 -0.26 -36.54
N PRO A 365 12.53 -0.39 -36.00
CA PRO A 365 11.29 -0.42 -36.78
C PRO A 365 10.91 0.96 -37.31
N GLU A 366 11.11 2.02 -36.52
CA GLU A 366 10.89 3.41 -36.87
C GLU A 366 12.09 4.30 -36.45
N PRO A 367 12.33 5.45 -37.11
CA PRO A 367 13.44 6.34 -36.73
C PRO A 367 13.32 6.87 -35.30
N GLU A 368 14.45 6.86 -34.58
CA GLU A 368 14.57 7.39 -33.22
C GLU A 368 15.46 8.65 -33.18
N PRO A 369 15.22 9.57 -32.22
CA PRO A 369 14.12 9.53 -31.26
C PRO A 369 12.77 9.66 -31.96
N TRP A 370 11.72 9.08 -31.38
CA TRP A 370 10.38 8.99 -31.99
C TRP A 370 9.71 10.36 -32.18
N SER A 371 10.23 11.39 -31.52
CA SER A 371 9.98 12.80 -31.80
C SER A 371 11.26 13.62 -31.71
N GLN A 372 11.27 14.81 -32.31
CA GLN A 372 12.42 15.70 -32.22
C GLN A 372 12.41 16.41 -30.86
N PRO A 373 13.52 16.42 -30.10
CA PRO A 373 13.59 17.17 -28.85
C PRO A 373 13.35 18.68 -29.05
N ASP A 374 12.76 19.33 -28.05
CA ASP A 374 12.47 20.76 -28.13
C ASP A 374 13.74 21.62 -28.30
N PRO A 375 13.65 22.77 -28.97
CA PRO A 375 14.81 23.62 -29.21
C PRO A 375 15.48 24.09 -27.91
N GLY A 376 16.72 23.64 -27.69
CA GLY A 376 17.55 24.06 -26.56
C GLY A 376 17.57 23.07 -25.40
N TYR A 377 16.81 21.98 -25.47
CA TYR A 377 16.88 20.87 -24.53
C TYR A 377 17.92 19.84 -25.00
N GLU A 378 18.83 19.45 -24.09
CA GLU A 378 19.86 18.44 -24.30
C GLU A 378 19.81 17.47 -23.11
N TRP A 379 19.32 16.25 -23.31
CA TRP A 379 19.10 15.25 -22.25
C TRP A 379 20.36 14.94 -21.40
N TYR A 380 21.54 15.18 -21.96
CA TYR A 380 22.85 14.93 -21.33
C TYR A 380 23.46 16.17 -20.67
N ASP A 381 22.78 17.33 -20.69
CA ASP A 381 23.23 18.58 -20.05
C ASP A 381 22.10 19.20 -19.21
N GLN A 382 22.17 18.98 -17.90
CA GLN A 382 21.19 19.50 -16.92
C GLN A 382 21.05 21.03 -16.92
N SER A 383 22.05 21.77 -17.41
CA SER A 383 21.94 23.24 -17.54
C SER A 383 20.92 23.67 -18.60
N THR A 384 20.44 22.73 -19.41
CA THR A 384 19.38 22.94 -20.39
C THR A 384 17.98 22.62 -19.87
N PHE A 385 17.87 22.05 -18.67
CA PHE A 385 16.59 21.59 -18.14
C PHE A 385 15.69 22.75 -17.74
N ALA A 386 14.39 22.59 -17.96
CA ALA A 386 13.38 23.56 -17.57
C ALA A 386 13.29 23.68 -16.04
N ASN A 387 12.93 24.88 -15.57
CA ASN A 387 12.81 25.18 -14.14
C ASN A 387 11.91 24.18 -13.40
N GLY A 388 12.36 23.74 -12.23
CA GLY A 388 11.69 22.78 -11.38
C GLY A 388 11.79 21.32 -11.82
N ALA A 389 12.51 21.02 -12.90
CA ALA A 389 12.94 19.66 -13.19
C ALA A 389 14.07 19.23 -12.25
N TYR A 390 14.22 17.92 -12.05
CA TYR A 390 15.33 17.38 -11.27
C TYR A 390 16.67 17.69 -11.94
N GLY A 391 17.58 18.34 -11.22
CA GLY A 391 18.86 18.83 -11.74
C GLY A 391 18.80 20.22 -12.40
N ALA A 392 17.63 20.87 -12.46
CA ALA A 392 17.52 22.23 -12.99
C ALA A 392 18.17 23.27 -12.06
N GLU A 393 18.66 24.38 -12.63
CA GLU A 393 19.30 25.45 -11.82
C GLU A 393 18.31 26.32 -11.03
N GLU A 394 17.04 26.32 -11.42
CA GLU A 394 16.00 27.19 -10.87
C GLU A 394 14.77 26.38 -10.43
N ASP A 395 14.22 26.73 -9.26
CA ASP A 395 12.96 26.20 -8.72
C ASP A 395 11.78 26.43 -9.68
N PRO A 396 10.71 25.61 -9.60
CA PRO A 396 9.53 25.80 -10.44
C PRO A 396 8.93 27.19 -10.23
N VAL A 397 8.50 27.81 -11.34
CA VAL A 397 7.68 29.03 -11.25
C VAL A 397 6.35 28.64 -10.60
N PRO A 398 5.91 29.29 -9.51
CA PRO A 398 4.63 29.00 -8.89
C PRO A 398 3.49 29.14 -9.90
N GLU A 399 2.59 28.16 -9.95
CA GLU A 399 1.43 28.23 -10.82
C GLU A 399 0.54 29.42 -10.46
N PRO A 400 0.01 30.18 -11.44
CA PRO A 400 -0.84 31.32 -11.13
C PRO A 400 -2.18 30.87 -10.54
N GLU A 401 -2.54 31.37 -9.36
CA GLU A 401 -3.88 31.16 -8.80
C GLU A 401 -4.86 32.21 -9.35
N TYR A 402 -6.03 31.76 -9.79
CA TYR A 402 -7.07 32.62 -10.37
C TYR A 402 -8.25 32.81 -9.42
N GLY A 403 -8.78 34.03 -9.35
CA GLY A 403 -9.94 34.35 -8.53
C GLY A 403 -10.84 35.40 -9.17
N PHE A 404 -12.09 35.43 -8.70
CA PHE A 404 -13.10 36.40 -9.10
C PHE A 404 -13.73 37.07 -7.88
N GLU A 405 -14.02 38.37 -7.96
CA GLU A 405 -14.91 39.07 -7.03
C GLU A 405 -16.10 39.66 -7.79
N TYR A 406 -17.32 39.39 -7.30
CA TYR A 406 -18.58 39.80 -7.91
C TYR A 406 -19.68 39.86 -6.83
N PRO A 407 -20.85 40.47 -7.10
CA PRO A 407 -21.99 40.46 -6.16
C PRO A 407 -22.54 39.05 -5.93
N ASP A 408 -22.99 38.74 -4.70
CA ASP A 408 -23.56 37.43 -4.31
C ASP A 408 -24.63 36.90 -5.28
N THR A 409 -25.45 37.81 -5.83
CA THR A 409 -26.36 37.51 -6.95
C THR A 409 -26.09 38.49 -8.09
N LEU A 410 -25.80 37.95 -9.27
CA LEU A 410 -25.51 38.75 -10.45
C LEU A 410 -26.80 39.38 -10.99
N PRO A 411 -26.89 40.72 -11.07
CA PRO A 411 -28.15 41.36 -11.41
C PRO A 411 -28.44 41.28 -12.91
N ALA A 412 -29.53 40.60 -13.27
CA ALA A 412 -29.97 40.50 -14.67
C ALA A 412 -30.38 41.88 -15.23
N GLY A 413 -29.86 42.25 -16.41
CA GLY A 413 -30.19 43.52 -17.06
C GLY A 413 -29.54 44.77 -16.45
N GLU A 414 -28.86 44.68 -15.31
CA GLU A 414 -28.09 45.77 -14.70
C GLU A 414 -26.57 45.53 -14.83
N ALA A 415 -25.80 46.63 -14.88
CA ALA A 415 -24.34 46.53 -14.93
C ALA A 415 -23.76 46.40 -13.52
N PHE A 416 -22.77 45.53 -13.35
CA PHE A 416 -22.00 45.31 -12.11
C PHE A 416 -20.50 45.25 -12.40
N THR A 417 -19.68 45.26 -11.36
CA THR A 417 -18.22 45.12 -11.47
C THR A 417 -17.82 43.68 -11.21
N LEU A 418 -17.02 43.13 -12.11
CA LEU A 418 -16.34 41.85 -11.97
C LEU A 418 -14.84 42.14 -11.80
N THR A 419 -14.26 41.72 -10.69
CA THR A 419 -12.81 41.77 -10.47
C THR A 419 -12.21 40.41 -10.79
N VAL A 420 -11.17 40.37 -11.62
CA VAL A 420 -10.34 39.19 -11.87
C VAL A 420 -9.02 39.38 -11.12
N THR A 421 -8.66 38.42 -10.28
CA THR A 421 -7.41 38.40 -9.52
C THR A 421 -6.56 37.23 -10.00
N ILE A 422 -5.28 37.48 -10.24
CA ILE A 422 -4.29 36.46 -10.62
C ILE A 422 -3.09 36.60 -9.66
N ASN A 423 -2.81 35.60 -8.85
CA ASN A 423 -1.64 35.53 -7.99
C ASN A 423 -0.56 34.64 -8.62
N GLY A 424 0.64 34.61 -8.05
CA GLY A 424 1.72 33.70 -8.50
C GLY A 424 2.51 34.16 -9.74
N LEU A 425 2.21 35.33 -10.31
CA LEU A 425 2.97 35.86 -11.44
C LEU A 425 4.32 36.44 -11.01
N ASN A 426 5.31 36.44 -11.91
CA ASN A 426 6.58 37.12 -11.67
C ASN A 426 6.39 38.64 -11.52
N PRO A 427 7.07 39.32 -10.58
CA PRO A 427 6.94 40.77 -10.41
C PRO A 427 7.18 41.55 -11.72
N GLY A 428 6.17 42.28 -12.19
CA GLY A 428 6.21 43.03 -13.44
C GLY A 428 5.95 42.21 -14.72
N GLN A 429 5.70 40.90 -14.61
CA GLN A 429 5.26 40.06 -15.73
C GLN A 429 3.96 40.58 -16.31
N THR A 430 3.87 40.59 -17.64
CA THR A 430 2.63 40.92 -18.36
C THR A 430 2.15 39.69 -19.12
N VAL A 431 0.94 39.24 -18.80
CA VAL A 431 0.28 38.11 -19.48
C VAL A 431 -0.90 38.66 -20.27
N SER A 432 -1.11 38.15 -21.48
CA SER A 432 -2.07 38.67 -22.47
C SER A 432 -2.91 37.55 -23.04
N GLY A 433 -4.10 37.87 -23.56
CA GLY A 433 -4.99 36.90 -24.16
C GLY A 433 -6.05 36.38 -23.19
N TYR A 434 -6.20 37.02 -22.03
CA TYR A 434 -7.27 36.68 -21.10
C TYR A 434 -8.63 37.14 -21.61
N ASP A 435 -9.66 36.32 -21.44
CA ASP A 435 -11.05 36.75 -21.63
C ASP A 435 -11.98 36.12 -20.59
N THR A 436 -13.10 36.79 -20.31
CA THR A 436 -14.09 36.36 -19.31
C THR A 436 -15.47 36.21 -19.93
N GLY A 437 -16.24 35.23 -19.47
CA GLY A 437 -17.61 35.00 -19.93
C GLY A 437 -18.50 34.41 -18.86
N ILE A 438 -19.81 34.59 -19.01
CA ILE A 438 -20.82 33.99 -18.13
C ILE A 438 -21.84 33.25 -18.99
N TYR A 439 -22.05 31.97 -18.71
CA TYR A 439 -22.92 31.10 -19.50
C TYR A 439 -23.80 30.20 -18.65
N LEU A 440 -25.01 29.94 -19.15
CA LEU A 440 -25.95 28.99 -18.55
C LEU A 440 -25.58 27.55 -18.93
N ASP A 441 -26.18 26.59 -18.24
CA ASP A 441 -26.09 25.18 -18.62
C ASP A 441 -26.45 24.97 -20.12
N GLY A 442 -25.69 24.10 -20.77
CA GLY A 442 -25.71 23.95 -22.24
C GLY A 442 -24.87 24.98 -23.02
N GLY A 443 -24.12 25.85 -22.34
CA GLY A 443 -23.09 26.71 -22.95
C GLY A 443 -23.60 28.04 -23.53
N GLN A 444 -24.85 28.41 -23.27
CA GLN A 444 -25.43 29.67 -23.77
C GLN A 444 -24.83 30.86 -23.02
N GLN A 445 -24.09 31.72 -23.74
CA GLN A 445 -23.53 32.95 -23.20
C GLN A 445 -24.63 33.97 -22.87
N VAL A 446 -24.55 34.57 -21.68
CA VAL A 446 -25.51 35.56 -21.18
C VAL A 446 -24.88 36.87 -20.71
N ALA A 447 -23.56 36.97 -20.67
CA ALA A 447 -22.86 38.21 -20.34
C ALA A 447 -22.54 39.07 -21.56
N GLN A 448 -22.55 40.38 -21.34
CA GLN A 448 -21.84 41.37 -22.11
C GLN A 448 -20.78 41.97 -21.19
N VAL A 449 -19.54 42.06 -21.64
CA VAL A 449 -18.48 42.78 -20.93
C VAL A 449 -18.24 44.09 -21.66
N GLN A 450 -18.20 45.20 -20.92
CA GLN A 450 -18.02 46.53 -21.51
C GLN A 450 -16.60 46.67 -22.06
N ASN A 451 -16.48 47.17 -23.29
CA ASN A 451 -15.20 47.43 -23.93
C ASN A 451 -14.49 48.61 -23.24
N GLU A 452 -13.16 48.74 -23.42
CA GLU A 452 -12.38 49.81 -22.79
C GLU A 452 -12.82 51.23 -23.21
N ASP A 453 -13.43 51.37 -24.40
CA ASP A 453 -13.98 52.65 -24.86
C ASP A 453 -15.36 53.00 -24.24
N GLY A 454 -15.87 52.13 -23.36
CA GLY A 454 -17.16 52.24 -22.68
C GLY A 454 -18.35 51.77 -23.51
N SER A 455 -18.14 51.24 -24.72
CA SER A 455 -19.21 50.65 -25.53
C SER A 455 -19.57 49.24 -25.06
N TRP A 456 -20.82 48.83 -25.33
CA TRP A 456 -21.28 47.47 -25.08
C TRP A 456 -21.25 46.66 -26.39
N PRO A 457 -20.82 45.40 -26.36
CA PRO A 457 -20.88 44.52 -27.54
C PRO A 457 -22.33 44.29 -28.01
N ALA A 458 -22.50 43.88 -29.26
CA ALA A 458 -23.83 43.70 -29.86
C ALA A 458 -24.54 42.40 -29.45
N GLY A 459 -23.78 41.40 -29.01
CA GLY A 459 -24.28 40.10 -28.56
C GLY A 459 -23.75 39.75 -27.16
N TYR A 460 -24.17 38.57 -26.68
CA TYR A 460 -23.65 37.96 -25.46
C TYR A 460 -22.49 37.02 -25.81
N GLY A 461 -21.43 37.03 -25.00
CA GLY A 461 -20.21 36.29 -25.28
C GLY A 461 -19.11 36.61 -24.27
N TYR A 462 -17.93 36.07 -24.54
CA TYR A 462 -16.72 36.42 -23.81
C TYR A 462 -16.31 37.88 -24.09
N SER A 463 -15.55 38.47 -23.16
CA SER A 463 -14.95 39.79 -23.31
C SER A 463 -14.01 39.87 -24.52
N GLU A 464 -13.62 41.09 -24.92
CA GLU A 464 -12.41 41.25 -25.70
C GLU A 464 -11.20 40.75 -24.87
N GLU A 465 -10.18 40.25 -25.57
CA GLU A 465 -8.94 39.82 -24.92
C GLU A 465 -8.31 41.01 -24.17
N PHE A 466 -7.87 40.77 -22.94
CA PHE A 466 -7.17 41.74 -22.13
C PHE A 466 -5.82 41.19 -21.66
N SER A 467 -4.98 42.11 -21.19
CA SER A 467 -3.73 41.80 -20.51
C SER A 467 -3.75 42.33 -19.08
N VAL A 468 -2.95 41.69 -18.24
CA VAL A 468 -2.66 42.16 -16.88
C VAL A 468 -1.16 42.20 -16.65
N THR A 469 -0.74 43.09 -15.75
CA THR A 469 0.67 43.19 -15.32
C THR A 469 0.72 43.00 -13.81
N ALA A 470 1.54 42.05 -13.36
CA ALA A 470 1.71 41.74 -11.95
C ALA A 470 2.42 42.87 -11.18
N GLY A 471 1.96 43.12 -9.96
CA GLY A 471 2.61 44.03 -9.00
C GLY A 471 3.90 43.46 -8.42
N GLU A 472 4.51 44.19 -7.47
CA GLU A 472 5.75 43.76 -6.80
C GLU A 472 5.59 42.46 -5.98
N ASN A 473 4.36 42.10 -5.62
CA ASN A 473 4.02 40.89 -4.88
C ASN A 473 3.57 39.73 -5.79
N GLY A 474 3.66 39.88 -7.11
CA GLY A 474 3.19 38.87 -8.07
C GLY A 474 1.68 38.80 -8.28
N THR A 475 0.91 39.71 -7.70
CA THR A 475 -0.55 39.80 -7.91
C THR A 475 -0.89 40.76 -9.04
N ALA A 476 -1.75 40.33 -9.95
CA ALA A 476 -2.41 41.14 -10.97
C ALA A 476 -3.93 41.22 -10.70
N VAL A 477 -4.52 42.40 -10.94
CA VAL A 477 -5.96 42.63 -10.77
C VAL A 477 -6.51 43.34 -12.01
N LYS A 478 -7.63 42.85 -12.55
CA LYS A 478 -8.39 43.49 -13.64
C LYS A 478 -9.84 43.67 -13.24
N GLU A 479 -10.30 44.91 -13.20
CA GLU A 479 -11.72 45.23 -13.07
C GLU A 479 -12.38 45.29 -14.45
N GLN A 480 -13.56 44.71 -14.56
CA GLN A 480 -14.41 44.72 -15.75
C GLN A 480 -15.83 45.13 -15.37
N THR A 481 -16.49 45.88 -16.25
CA THR A 481 -17.92 46.18 -16.10
C THR A 481 -18.73 45.20 -16.93
N VAL A 482 -19.62 44.44 -16.29
CA VAL A 482 -20.36 43.34 -16.89
C VAL A 482 -21.86 43.61 -16.77
N ARG A 483 -22.65 43.20 -17.76
CA ARG A 483 -24.11 43.20 -17.71
C ARG A 483 -24.65 41.91 -18.29
N LEU A 484 -25.66 41.34 -17.63
CA LEU A 484 -26.30 40.11 -18.08
C LEU A 484 -27.54 40.36 -18.94
N GLN A 485 -27.90 39.35 -19.73
CA GLN A 485 -29.14 39.33 -20.48
C GLN A 485 -30.35 39.60 -19.57
N GLU A 486 -31.21 40.53 -19.99
CA GLU A 486 -32.45 40.84 -19.28
C GLU A 486 -33.33 39.60 -19.19
N GLY A 487 -33.79 39.25 -17.98
CA GLY A 487 -34.60 38.06 -17.70
C GLY A 487 -33.83 36.73 -17.67
N ALA A 488 -32.49 36.74 -17.67
CA ALA A 488 -31.71 35.58 -17.27
C ALA A 488 -31.86 35.37 -15.74
N GLU A 489 -32.04 34.13 -15.31
CA GLU A 489 -32.22 33.75 -13.90
C GLU A 489 -31.66 32.34 -13.69
N GLY A 490 -31.27 32.01 -12.46
CA GLY A 490 -30.77 30.70 -12.06
C GLY A 490 -29.25 30.59 -12.05
N GLU A 491 -28.75 29.36 -11.93
CA GLU A 491 -27.31 29.08 -11.92
C GLU A 491 -26.67 29.29 -13.29
N ALA A 492 -25.47 29.85 -13.28
CA ALA A 492 -24.61 30.07 -14.43
C ALA A 492 -23.16 29.78 -14.03
N ASN A 493 -22.29 29.72 -15.03
CA ASN A 493 -20.85 29.53 -14.86
C ASN A 493 -20.14 30.82 -15.28
N LEU A 494 -19.28 31.35 -14.40
CA LEU A 494 -18.35 32.43 -14.70
C LEU A 494 -16.98 31.80 -15.01
N ARG A 495 -16.41 32.14 -16.17
CA ARG A 495 -15.18 31.52 -16.67
C ARG A 495 -14.13 32.56 -17.06
N LEU A 496 -12.88 32.28 -16.71
CA LEU A 496 -11.66 32.89 -17.22
C LEU A 496 -11.00 31.95 -18.22
N ARG A 497 -10.56 32.50 -19.35
CA ARG A 497 -9.78 31.79 -20.36
C ARG A 497 -8.52 32.55 -20.70
N GLU A 498 -7.54 31.84 -21.25
CA GLU A 498 -6.39 32.42 -21.94
C GLU A 498 -6.28 31.85 -23.35
N SER A 499 -6.25 32.73 -24.34
CA SER A 499 -6.15 32.36 -25.76
C SER A 499 -7.20 31.31 -26.20
N GLY A 500 -8.35 31.29 -25.54
CA GLY A 500 -9.46 30.36 -25.78
C GLY A 500 -9.47 29.09 -24.91
N SER A 501 -8.39 28.76 -24.19
CA SER A 501 -8.30 27.64 -23.26
C SER A 501 -8.88 28.01 -21.89
N ASN A 502 -9.59 27.08 -21.24
CA ASN A 502 -10.14 27.30 -19.91
C ASN A 502 -9.03 27.34 -18.85
N LEU A 503 -9.03 28.38 -18.01
CA LEU A 503 -8.11 28.49 -16.87
C LEU A 503 -8.82 28.30 -15.54
N TYR A 504 -9.97 28.95 -15.38
CA TYR A 504 -10.73 28.91 -14.13
C TYR A 504 -12.22 29.08 -14.40
N THR A 505 -13.05 28.27 -13.76
CA THR A 505 -14.52 28.36 -13.84
C THR A 505 -15.11 28.22 -12.45
N THR A 506 -16.09 29.06 -12.11
CA THR A 506 -16.85 28.99 -10.86
C THR A 506 -18.34 29.17 -11.11
N THR A 507 -19.18 28.60 -10.25
CA THR A 507 -20.64 28.71 -10.33
C THR A 507 -21.11 30.04 -9.73
N VAL A 508 -22.07 30.69 -10.39
CA VAL A 508 -22.65 31.98 -9.99
C VAL A 508 -24.17 31.96 -10.14
N THR A 509 -24.89 32.76 -9.35
CA THR A 509 -26.36 32.85 -9.42
C THR A 509 -26.79 34.17 -10.07
N ILE A 510 -27.77 34.12 -10.97
CA ILE A 510 -28.36 35.29 -11.66
C ILE A 510 -29.78 35.57 -11.12
N GLY A 511 -30.10 36.82 -10.77
CA GLY A 511 -31.42 37.23 -10.26
C GLY A 511 -31.70 38.75 -10.22
N GLU A 512 -32.84 39.17 -9.68
CA GLU A 512 -33.19 40.59 -9.46
C GLU A 512 -32.53 41.16 -8.18
N ASN A 513 -32.00 42.38 -8.27
CA ASN A 513 -31.30 43.06 -7.18
C ASN A 513 -32.26 43.40 -6.02
N GLY A 514 -32.35 42.52 -5.03
CA GLY A 514 -33.06 42.78 -3.78
C GLY A 514 -32.27 43.73 -2.89
N GLY A 515 -32.64 45.01 -2.88
CA GLY A 515 -32.10 45.94 -1.88
C GLY A 515 -32.58 45.58 -0.47
N ASP A 516 -31.68 45.00 0.33
CA ASP A 516 -31.77 45.05 1.80
C ASP A 516 -30.45 45.58 2.38
N ASP A 517 -30.54 46.73 3.04
CA ASP A 517 -29.44 47.35 3.79
C ASP A 517 -29.57 46.82 5.22
N GLY A 518 -29.11 45.58 5.41
CA GLY A 518 -29.10 44.86 6.67
C GLY A 518 -28.17 43.67 6.55
N SER A 519 -27.04 43.72 7.27
CA SER A 519 -26.12 42.59 7.45
C SER A 519 -26.84 41.26 7.53
N GLY A 520 -26.62 40.39 6.55
CA GLY A 520 -27.24 39.08 6.53
C GLY A 520 -27.03 38.33 5.22
N GLY A 521 -25.79 38.27 4.71
CA GLY A 521 -25.37 37.00 4.09
C GLY A 521 -25.69 35.88 5.11
N PRO A 522 -26.04 34.67 4.67
CA PRO A 522 -26.50 33.60 5.56
C PRO A 522 -25.65 33.60 6.82
N GLN A 523 -26.30 33.88 7.96
CA GLN A 523 -25.57 34.09 9.20
C GLN A 523 -24.81 32.80 9.49
N LEU A 524 -23.50 32.90 9.72
CA LEU A 524 -22.71 31.77 10.20
C LEU A 524 -23.39 31.21 11.45
N VAL A 525 -23.90 29.98 11.34
CA VAL A 525 -24.55 29.23 12.41
C VAL A 525 -23.73 27.97 12.69
N SER A 526 -23.92 27.38 13.87
CA SER A 526 -23.33 26.07 14.15
C SER A 526 -24.07 24.98 13.36
N ILE A 527 -23.43 23.85 13.14
CA ILE A 527 -24.04 22.73 12.41
C ILE A 527 -25.31 22.23 13.12
N GLU A 528 -25.33 22.18 14.46
CA GLU A 528 -26.54 21.86 15.23
C GLU A 528 -27.71 22.81 14.91
N GLN A 529 -27.44 24.12 14.82
CA GLN A 529 -28.45 25.13 14.50
C GLN A 529 -28.94 25.01 13.05
N ALA A 530 -28.04 24.70 12.11
CA ALA A 530 -28.38 24.40 10.73
C ALA A 530 -29.33 23.19 10.65
N ARG A 531 -29.04 22.10 11.38
CA ARG A 531 -29.91 20.92 11.47
C ARG A 531 -31.32 21.24 11.99
N GLY A 532 -31.44 22.19 12.90
CA GLY A 532 -32.72 22.67 13.44
C GLY A 532 -33.52 23.60 12.52
N THR A 533 -32.95 24.02 11.39
CA THR A 533 -33.57 24.96 10.44
C THR A 533 -34.43 24.22 9.41
N ALA A 534 -35.48 24.88 8.89
CA ALA A 534 -36.41 24.25 7.92
C ALA A 534 -35.73 23.96 6.58
N ASP A 535 -36.11 22.86 5.91
CA ASP A 535 -35.69 22.55 4.53
C ASP A 535 -36.02 23.71 3.57
N GLY A 536 -35.18 23.89 2.55
CA GLY A 536 -35.21 24.98 1.58
C GLY A 536 -34.65 26.31 2.11
N SER A 537 -34.16 26.36 3.35
CA SER A 537 -33.45 27.53 3.88
C SER A 537 -31.97 27.45 3.51
N GLU A 538 -31.35 28.58 3.20
CA GLU A 538 -29.90 28.67 2.98
C GLU A 538 -29.20 28.99 4.30
N VAL A 539 -28.05 28.36 4.54
CA VAL A 539 -27.22 28.56 5.73
C VAL A 539 -25.74 28.63 5.37
N THR A 540 -24.97 29.28 6.23
CA THR A 540 -23.51 29.19 6.21
C THR A 540 -23.04 28.48 7.48
N VAL A 541 -22.22 27.46 7.32
CA VAL A 541 -21.60 26.69 8.41
C VAL A 541 -20.08 26.63 8.23
N GLU A 542 -19.35 26.37 9.30
CA GLU A 542 -17.93 26.05 9.27
C GLU A 542 -17.70 24.71 9.95
N GLY A 543 -16.83 23.87 9.38
CA GLY A 543 -16.44 22.60 9.98
C GLY A 543 -15.18 22.03 9.36
N VAL A 544 -14.77 20.86 9.83
CA VAL A 544 -13.67 20.07 9.28
C VAL A 544 -14.27 18.94 8.44
N ILE A 545 -13.75 18.73 7.23
CA ILE A 545 -14.14 17.60 6.38
C ILE A 545 -13.65 16.30 7.03
N THR A 546 -14.58 15.39 7.33
CA THR A 546 -14.28 14.13 8.06
C THR A 546 -14.24 12.89 7.16
N SER A 547 -14.72 12.99 5.92
CA SER A 547 -14.56 11.97 4.88
C SER A 547 -14.04 12.61 3.59
N ALA A 548 -13.22 11.91 2.81
CA ALA A 548 -12.90 12.40 1.47
C ALA A 548 -14.17 12.47 0.60
N PRO A 549 -14.25 13.38 -0.38
CA PRO A 549 -15.23 13.29 -1.46
C PRO A 549 -15.17 11.91 -2.10
N GLY A 550 -16.32 11.33 -2.45
CA GLY A 550 -16.34 10.04 -3.13
C GLY A 550 -16.39 8.81 -2.22
N THR A 551 -16.00 8.91 -0.94
CA THR A 551 -15.87 7.74 -0.04
C THR A 551 -17.12 6.84 -0.02
N PHE A 552 -18.33 7.43 0.01
CA PHE A 552 -19.59 6.68 0.06
C PHE A 552 -20.51 6.91 -1.15
N GLY A 553 -20.02 7.57 -2.19
CA GLY A 553 -20.59 7.51 -3.54
C GLY A 553 -21.14 8.87 -3.94
N GLY A 554 -20.88 9.28 -5.18
CA GLY A 554 -20.93 10.71 -5.52
C GLY A 554 -19.84 11.50 -4.78
N GLN A 555 -19.57 12.74 -5.19
CA GLN A 555 -18.44 13.52 -4.60
C GLN A 555 -18.83 14.26 -3.32
N GLY A 556 -19.92 13.90 -2.64
CA GLY A 556 -20.27 14.52 -1.36
C GLY A 556 -19.33 14.09 -0.23
N PHE A 557 -19.28 14.86 0.85
CA PHE A 557 -18.45 14.58 2.02
C PHE A 557 -19.15 14.95 3.33
N TYR A 558 -18.64 14.42 4.45
CA TYR A 558 -19.12 14.75 5.78
C TYR A 558 -18.32 15.90 6.39
N LEU A 559 -19.03 16.81 7.06
CA LEU A 559 -18.47 18.01 7.69
C LEU A 559 -18.85 18.02 9.17
N GLN A 560 -17.91 18.29 10.07
CA GLN A 560 -18.17 18.31 11.51
C GLN A 560 -17.56 19.54 12.20
N ASP A 561 -18.31 20.13 13.14
CA ASP A 561 -17.88 21.18 14.04
C ASP A 561 -17.97 20.72 15.51
N GLU A 562 -17.77 21.62 16.48
CA GLU A 562 -17.86 21.28 17.91
C GLU A 562 -19.31 20.98 18.40
N THR A 563 -20.31 21.17 17.55
CA THR A 563 -21.74 21.06 17.87
C THR A 563 -22.45 19.92 17.14
N GLY A 564 -21.90 19.43 16.03
CA GLY A 564 -22.39 18.25 15.34
C GLY A 564 -21.87 18.11 13.91
N GLY A 565 -22.39 17.11 13.19
CA GLY A 565 -22.05 16.81 11.81
C GLY A 565 -23.16 17.12 10.81
N ILE A 566 -22.80 17.33 9.54
CA ILE A 566 -23.73 17.45 8.42
C ILE A 566 -23.10 16.86 7.16
N TYR A 567 -23.92 16.22 6.32
CA TYR A 567 -23.48 15.79 5.01
C TYR A 567 -23.59 16.94 4.01
N VAL A 568 -22.60 17.06 3.12
CA VAL A 568 -22.54 18.08 2.09
C VAL A 568 -22.64 17.39 0.73
N TYR A 569 -23.78 17.54 0.08
CA TYR A 569 -24.05 16.97 -1.23
C TYR A 569 -23.53 17.90 -2.34
N GLN A 570 -22.41 17.52 -2.93
CA GLN A 570 -21.67 18.31 -3.91
C GLN A 570 -20.88 17.40 -4.89
N HIS A 571 -20.29 17.96 -5.95
CA HIS A 571 -19.75 17.20 -7.10
C HIS A 571 -18.27 17.46 -7.43
N ASP A 572 -17.58 18.27 -6.64
CA ASP A 572 -16.16 18.66 -6.78
C ASP A 572 -15.25 17.69 -6.00
N ASN A 573 -14.21 17.17 -6.64
CA ASN A 573 -13.27 16.23 -6.04
C ASN A 573 -11.99 16.90 -5.51
N SER A 574 -11.87 18.23 -5.57
CA SER A 574 -10.69 18.98 -5.11
C SER A 574 -10.58 19.16 -3.59
N PHE A 575 -11.57 18.68 -2.83
CA PHE A 575 -11.58 18.80 -1.36
C PHE A 575 -10.99 17.56 -0.69
N GLU A 576 -10.36 17.78 0.46
CA GLU A 576 -9.66 16.73 1.18
C GLU A 576 -10.13 16.62 2.63
N LYS A 577 -10.06 15.39 3.15
CA LYS A 577 -10.26 15.12 4.57
C LYS A 577 -9.28 15.94 5.42
N GLY A 578 -9.75 16.53 6.52
CA GLY A 578 -8.95 17.41 7.38
C GLY A 578 -8.93 18.89 6.96
N GLN A 579 -9.44 19.25 5.78
CA GLN A 579 -9.64 20.66 5.43
C GLN A 579 -10.73 21.28 6.32
N LYS A 580 -10.44 22.46 6.87
CA LYS A 580 -11.46 23.29 7.51
C LYS A 580 -12.09 24.16 6.43
N VAL A 581 -13.39 24.01 6.22
CA VAL A 581 -14.13 24.73 5.18
C VAL A 581 -15.26 25.58 5.76
N ARG A 582 -15.54 26.71 5.12
CA ARG A 582 -16.78 27.47 5.30
C ARG A 582 -17.68 27.20 4.11
N ILE A 583 -18.88 26.69 4.35
CA ILE A 583 -19.81 26.28 3.30
C ILE A 583 -21.09 27.08 3.39
N THR A 584 -21.56 27.59 2.25
CA THR A 584 -22.90 28.17 2.10
C THR A 584 -23.70 27.34 1.12
N GLY A 585 -24.91 26.91 1.50
CA GLY A 585 -25.80 26.14 0.64
C GLY A 585 -27.19 25.98 1.20
N GLY A 586 -28.07 25.38 0.41
CA GLY A 586 -29.43 25.03 0.78
C GLY A 586 -29.47 23.87 1.78
N LEU A 587 -30.45 23.86 2.67
CA LEU A 587 -30.72 22.73 3.55
C LEU A 587 -31.82 21.85 2.97
N THR A 588 -31.59 20.55 2.96
CA THR A 588 -32.62 19.56 2.62
C THR A 588 -32.57 18.40 3.60
N THR A 589 -33.57 17.54 3.53
CA THR A 589 -33.59 16.27 4.26
C THR A 589 -33.74 15.13 3.25
N TYR A 590 -32.70 14.32 3.11
CA TYR A 590 -32.66 13.18 2.20
C TYR A 590 -32.40 11.90 2.98
N GLN A 591 -33.20 10.86 2.72
CA GLN A 591 -33.11 9.57 3.41
C GLN A 591 -33.06 9.66 4.95
N GLY A 592 -33.74 10.66 5.53
CA GLY A 592 -33.76 10.87 6.98
C GLY A 592 -32.59 11.68 7.53
N MET A 593 -31.56 11.95 6.73
CA MET A 593 -30.46 12.85 7.09
C MET A 593 -30.74 14.28 6.68
N LYS A 594 -30.40 15.21 7.57
CA LYS A 594 -30.22 16.60 7.19
C LYS A 594 -28.91 16.77 6.43
N GLU A 595 -28.95 17.43 5.28
CA GLU A 595 -27.76 17.69 4.44
C GLU A 595 -27.79 19.11 3.89
N ILE A 596 -26.61 19.59 3.47
CA ILE A 596 -26.46 20.80 2.66
C ILE A 596 -26.44 20.36 1.19
N ASP A 597 -27.33 20.92 0.39
CA ASP A 597 -27.40 20.77 -1.06
C ASP A 597 -27.29 22.13 -1.76
N ASN A 598 -27.33 22.14 -3.10
CA ASN A 598 -27.26 23.37 -3.91
C ASN A 598 -26.16 24.33 -3.41
N VAL A 599 -24.96 23.77 -3.23
CA VAL A 599 -23.86 24.47 -2.56
C VAL A 599 -23.45 25.68 -3.39
N SER A 600 -23.55 26.86 -2.78
CA SER A 600 -23.23 28.14 -3.42
C SER A 600 -21.75 28.50 -3.28
N THR A 601 -21.16 28.23 -2.12
CA THR A 601 -19.72 28.44 -1.88
C THR A 601 -19.15 27.38 -0.94
N ILE A 602 -17.92 26.96 -1.21
CA ILE A 602 -17.05 26.23 -0.28
C ILE A 602 -15.73 26.98 -0.25
N GLU A 603 -15.38 27.58 0.88
CA GLU A 603 -14.13 28.29 1.08
C GLU A 603 -13.21 27.48 2.00
N VAL A 604 -12.07 27.01 1.49
CA VAL A 604 -11.04 26.36 2.32
C VAL A 604 -10.36 27.41 3.20
N GLN A 605 -10.44 27.22 4.52
CA GLN A 605 -9.88 28.11 5.55
C GLN A 605 -8.52 27.61 6.06
N GLY A 606 -7.97 26.55 5.46
CA GLY A 606 -6.76 25.82 5.87
C GLY A 606 -7.08 24.39 6.31
N THR A 607 -6.12 23.72 6.94
CA THR A 607 -6.26 22.36 7.47
C THR A 607 -6.39 22.37 9.00
N LYS A 608 -7.01 21.33 9.57
CA LYS A 608 -7.16 21.12 11.00
C LYS A 608 -7.21 19.63 11.31
N ASP A 609 -6.70 19.23 12.48
CA ASP A 609 -6.89 17.88 13.00
C ASP A 609 -8.37 17.48 12.98
N LEU A 610 -8.62 16.21 12.64
CA LEU A 610 -9.96 15.66 12.65
C LEU A 610 -10.56 15.75 14.07
N PRO A 611 -11.88 15.99 14.19
CA PRO A 611 -12.58 15.83 15.46
C PRO A 611 -12.33 14.42 16.02
N ASN A 612 -12.04 14.34 17.33
CA ASN A 612 -11.92 13.05 18.01
C ASN A 612 -13.26 12.32 17.98
N ASP A 613 -13.20 11.00 17.89
CA ASP A 613 -14.39 10.16 17.94
C ASP A 613 -15.03 10.25 19.34
N GLU A 614 -16.34 10.44 19.40
CA GLU A 614 -17.09 10.32 20.65
C GLU A 614 -17.50 8.86 20.90
N ILE A 615 -17.17 8.33 22.09
CA ILE A 615 -17.56 6.97 22.48
C ILE A 615 -19.06 6.96 22.81
N VAL A 616 -19.82 6.18 22.07
CA VAL A 616 -21.27 6.02 22.22
C VAL A 616 -21.63 4.55 22.44
N ASN A 617 -22.82 4.29 23.00
CA ASN A 617 -23.30 2.91 23.21
C ASN A 617 -24.22 2.42 22.08
N THR A 618 -24.81 3.34 21.32
CA THR A 618 -25.76 3.06 20.23
C THR A 618 -25.95 4.31 19.37
N LEU A 619 -26.49 4.14 18.16
CA LEU A 619 -26.91 5.24 17.30
C LEU A 619 -28.43 5.45 17.38
N ASP A 620 -28.85 6.68 17.69
CA ASP A 620 -30.26 7.09 17.78
C ASP A 620 -30.60 8.30 16.89
N GLY A 621 -29.65 8.70 16.02
CA GLY A 621 -29.73 9.85 15.13
C GLY A 621 -29.24 11.19 15.73
N SER A 622 -28.97 11.24 17.05
CA SER A 622 -28.42 12.46 17.67
C SER A 622 -27.05 12.83 17.10
N TYR A 623 -26.17 11.85 16.92
CA TYR A 623 -24.82 11.98 16.35
C TYR A 623 -24.77 12.06 14.80
N GLN A 624 -25.85 12.56 14.18
CA GLN A 624 -25.94 12.97 12.77
C GLN A 624 -24.59 13.36 12.12
N ALA A 625 -23.98 12.53 11.27
CA ALA A 625 -22.79 12.87 10.49
C ALA A 625 -21.51 13.16 11.32
N GLU A 626 -21.50 12.72 12.58
CA GLU A 626 -20.35 12.86 13.48
C GLU A 626 -19.49 11.60 13.47
N ARG A 627 -18.19 11.77 13.72
CA ARG A 627 -17.28 10.66 14.02
C ARG A 627 -17.52 10.16 15.45
N VAL A 628 -17.80 8.87 15.58
CA VAL A 628 -18.11 8.21 16.85
C VAL A 628 -17.42 6.84 16.91
N THR A 629 -17.35 6.27 18.11
CA THR A 629 -16.84 4.90 18.33
C THR A 629 -17.82 4.10 19.19
N ILE A 630 -18.08 2.86 18.82
CA ILE A 630 -18.69 1.85 19.71
C ILE A 630 -17.62 0.82 20.03
N GLU A 631 -17.25 0.73 21.31
CA GLU A 631 -16.26 -0.22 21.82
C GLU A 631 -16.89 -1.55 22.22
N GLY A 632 -16.22 -2.67 21.93
CA GLY A 632 -16.54 -4.01 22.46
C GLY A 632 -17.89 -4.57 22.03
N GLY A 633 -18.36 -4.21 20.82
CA GLY A 633 -19.59 -4.75 20.28
C GLY A 633 -19.38 -6.14 19.66
N THR A 634 -20.30 -7.05 19.92
CA THR A 634 -20.27 -8.40 19.31
C THR A 634 -20.82 -8.36 17.90
N VAL A 635 -20.07 -8.88 16.93
CA VAL A 635 -20.48 -8.94 15.53
C VAL A 635 -21.45 -10.09 15.27
N GLN A 636 -22.57 -9.81 14.59
CA GLN A 636 -23.58 -10.79 14.18
C GLN A 636 -24.19 -10.41 12.83
N ASN A 637 -24.88 -11.35 12.17
CA ASN A 637 -25.66 -11.15 10.96
C ASN A 637 -24.85 -10.50 9.82
N MET A 638 -23.65 -11.02 9.56
CA MET A 638 -22.83 -10.56 8.44
C MET A 638 -23.49 -10.92 7.10
N GLU A 639 -23.62 -9.96 6.19
CA GLU A 639 -24.20 -10.16 4.86
C GLU A 639 -23.49 -9.30 3.81
N GLU A 640 -23.10 -9.94 2.71
CA GLU A 640 -22.43 -9.30 1.58
C GLU A 640 -23.41 -8.84 0.50
N TYR A 641 -23.16 -7.68 -0.08
CA TYR A 641 -23.87 -7.11 -1.21
C TYR A 641 -22.86 -6.68 -2.29
N TYR A 642 -23.34 -6.46 -3.52
CA TYR A 642 -22.47 -6.15 -4.68
C TYR A 642 -21.52 -4.95 -4.48
N ASN A 643 -21.85 -3.97 -3.64
CA ASN A 643 -21.07 -2.75 -3.47
C ASN A 643 -20.74 -2.40 -2.01
N ALA A 644 -21.05 -3.29 -1.08
CA ALA A 644 -20.89 -3.09 0.36
C ALA A 644 -21.14 -4.42 1.07
N PHE A 645 -20.68 -4.54 2.31
CA PHE A 645 -21.20 -5.55 3.22
C PHE A 645 -21.73 -4.89 4.49
N GLU A 646 -22.57 -5.63 5.22
CA GLU A 646 -23.22 -5.15 6.41
C GLU A 646 -23.13 -6.18 7.54
N PHE A 647 -23.08 -5.71 8.77
CA PHE A 647 -23.22 -6.55 9.96
C PHE A 647 -23.90 -5.78 11.10
N ASP A 648 -24.40 -6.52 12.09
CA ASP A 648 -24.99 -5.97 13.30
C ASP A 648 -23.97 -6.00 14.44
N LEU A 649 -23.76 -4.85 15.06
CA LEU A 649 -22.93 -4.68 16.24
C LEU A 649 -23.82 -4.66 17.50
N HIS A 650 -23.67 -5.69 18.34
CA HIS A 650 -24.41 -5.83 19.59
C HIS A 650 -23.58 -5.31 20.76
N ALA A 651 -23.93 -4.14 21.28
CA ALA A 651 -23.24 -3.50 22.40
C ALA A 651 -24.25 -2.95 23.41
N ALA A 652 -23.95 -3.10 24.71
CA ALA A 652 -24.80 -2.61 25.82
C ALA A 652 -26.30 -3.02 25.77
N GLY A 653 -26.64 -4.11 25.05
CA GLY A 653 -28.01 -4.59 24.87
C GLY A 653 -28.79 -3.94 23.72
N GLU A 654 -28.15 -3.06 22.95
CA GLU A 654 -28.67 -2.43 21.74
C GLU A 654 -28.00 -3.02 20.49
N VAL A 655 -28.58 -2.75 19.31
CA VAL A 655 -28.07 -3.24 18.02
C VAL A 655 -27.85 -2.03 17.10
N THR A 656 -26.63 -1.91 16.57
CA THR A 656 -26.28 -0.89 15.57
C THR A 656 -25.88 -1.58 14.27
N ARG A 657 -26.46 -1.15 13.14
CA ARG A 657 -26.06 -1.63 11.82
C ARG A 657 -24.72 -0.98 11.44
N VAL A 658 -23.76 -1.76 11.01
CA VAL A 658 -22.53 -1.26 10.37
C VAL A 658 -22.65 -1.56 8.89
N ARG A 659 -22.42 -0.55 8.05
CA ARG A 659 -22.38 -0.68 6.60
C ARG A 659 -21.00 -0.28 6.12
N VAL A 660 -20.27 -1.24 5.58
CA VAL A 660 -18.94 -1.06 5.03
C VAL A 660 -19.05 -0.98 3.53
N ASP A 661 -18.66 0.15 2.95
CA ASP A 661 -18.72 0.34 1.50
C ASP A 661 -17.41 -0.13 0.87
N ASN A 662 -17.46 -0.87 -0.24
CA ASN A 662 -16.25 -1.45 -0.84
C ASN A 662 -15.23 -0.37 -1.28
N ARG A 663 -15.66 0.89 -1.45
CA ARG A 663 -14.79 2.03 -1.79
C ARG A 663 -14.01 2.60 -0.60
N THR A 664 -14.21 2.05 0.60
CA THR A 664 -13.40 2.34 1.79
C THR A 664 -12.14 1.46 1.87
N ASN A 665 -11.89 0.67 0.83
CA ASN A 665 -10.83 -0.34 0.75
C ASN A 665 -10.91 -1.38 1.87
N ILE A 666 -12.13 -1.79 2.20
CA ILE A 666 -12.41 -2.87 3.16
C ILE A 666 -13.25 -3.89 2.40
N SER A 667 -12.65 -5.00 1.97
CA SER A 667 -13.38 -6.08 1.31
C SER A 667 -14.09 -6.97 2.34
N PHE A 668 -15.12 -7.69 1.90
CA PHE A 668 -15.81 -8.65 2.77
C PHE A 668 -14.92 -9.83 3.12
N ASP A 669 -14.08 -10.27 2.19
CA ASP A 669 -13.17 -11.40 2.40
C ASP A 669 -12.05 -11.01 3.38
N ASP A 670 -11.46 -9.82 3.26
CA ASP A 670 -10.47 -9.30 4.22
C ASP A 670 -11.06 -9.19 5.62
N PHE A 671 -12.25 -8.60 5.72
CA PHE A 671 -12.94 -8.46 6.99
C PHE A 671 -13.24 -9.82 7.62
N THR A 672 -13.76 -10.79 6.84
CA THR A 672 -14.14 -12.10 7.37
C THR A 672 -12.95 -13.04 7.62
N SER A 673 -11.79 -12.76 7.04
CA SER A 673 -10.53 -13.44 7.37
C SER A 673 -10.06 -13.11 8.79
N GLN A 674 -10.38 -11.90 9.29
CA GLN A 674 -9.94 -11.39 10.58
C GLN A 674 -11.03 -11.38 11.66
N VAL A 675 -12.29 -11.23 11.25
CA VAL A 675 -13.45 -11.09 12.16
C VAL A 675 -14.51 -12.12 11.79
N GLN A 676 -14.92 -12.91 12.77
CA GLN A 676 -15.98 -13.92 12.63
C GLN A 676 -17.23 -13.52 13.43
N GLU A 677 -18.39 -14.10 13.10
CA GLU A 677 -19.58 -13.93 13.92
C GLU A 677 -19.33 -14.39 15.36
N GLY A 678 -19.62 -13.52 16.32
CA GLY A 678 -19.33 -13.74 17.74
C GLY A 678 -18.12 -12.96 18.26
N ASP A 679 -17.24 -12.48 17.38
CA ASP A 679 -16.08 -11.69 17.78
C ASP A 679 -16.51 -10.32 18.32
N GLN A 680 -15.69 -9.76 19.20
CA GLN A 680 -15.87 -8.41 19.73
C GLN A 680 -14.92 -7.44 19.04
N VAL A 681 -15.48 -6.36 18.53
CA VAL A 681 -14.74 -5.30 17.83
C VAL A 681 -15.07 -3.93 18.40
N SER A 682 -14.11 -3.01 18.28
CA SER A 682 -14.35 -1.58 18.36
C SER A 682 -14.57 -1.06 16.95
N VAL A 683 -15.67 -0.33 16.74
CA VAL A 683 -16.00 0.26 15.44
C VAL A 683 -16.04 1.78 15.57
N SER A 684 -15.12 2.44 14.87
CA SER A 684 -15.09 3.88 14.57
C SER A 684 -15.64 4.15 13.17
N GLY A 685 -15.88 5.43 12.85
CA GLY A 685 -16.58 5.83 11.63
C GLY A 685 -17.69 6.87 11.85
N ILE A 686 -18.46 7.12 10.81
CA ILE A 686 -19.46 8.19 10.77
C ILE A 686 -20.85 7.65 11.10
N ALA A 687 -21.53 8.28 12.06
CA ALA A 687 -22.93 7.99 12.36
C ALA A 687 -23.87 8.55 11.26
N SER A 688 -24.59 7.67 10.59
CA SER A 688 -25.43 7.99 9.43
C SER A 688 -26.86 7.50 9.60
N ILE A 689 -27.77 8.06 8.80
CA ILE A 689 -29.19 7.67 8.75
C ILE A 689 -29.53 7.33 7.30
N PHE A 690 -30.11 6.15 7.05
CA PHE A 690 -30.58 5.76 5.73
C PHE A 690 -32.01 5.23 5.80
N GLY A 691 -32.96 6.09 5.42
CA GLY A 691 -34.38 5.85 5.61
C GLY A 691 -34.74 5.88 7.10
N ASP A 692 -35.10 4.72 7.64
CA ASP A 692 -35.43 4.53 9.07
C ASP A 692 -34.29 3.82 9.84
N THR A 693 -33.15 3.52 9.20
CA THR A 693 -32.03 2.79 9.79
C THR A 693 -30.94 3.75 10.26
N TYR A 694 -30.52 3.62 11.51
CA TYR A 694 -29.28 4.23 12.01
C TYR A 694 -28.12 3.29 11.77
N GLN A 695 -27.08 3.79 11.09
CA GLN A 695 -25.96 2.98 10.66
C GLN A 695 -24.62 3.66 10.91
N PHE A 696 -23.60 2.84 11.13
CA PHE A 696 -22.21 3.23 11.14
C PHE A 696 -21.62 3.13 9.74
N LEU A 697 -20.81 4.11 9.35
CA LEU A 697 -20.04 4.11 8.12
C LEU A 697 -18.54 4.21 8.45
N PRO A 698 -17.83 3.07 8.59
CA PRO A 698 -16.37 3.04 8.67
C PRO A 698 -15.75 3.70 7.43
N LEU A 699 -14.61 4.37 7.59
CA LEU A 699 -13.90 5.09 6.54
C LEU A 699 -12.66 4.35 6.04
N ALA A 700 -12.08 3.47 6.86
CA ALA A 700 -10.90 2.67 6.55
C ALA A 700 -10.86 1.41 7.43
N ALA A 701 -10.03 0.42 7.06
CA ALA A 701 -9.90 -0.83 7.81
C ALA A 701 -9.58 -0.61 9.30
N ALA A 702 -8.72 0.38 9.60
CA ALA A 702 -8.35 0.76 10.95
C ALA A 702 -9.52 1.26 11.83
N ASP A 703 -10.68 1.58 11.23
CA ASP A 703 -11.88 1.92 11.99
C ASP A 703 -12.57 0.68 12.60
N ILE A 704 -12.22 -0.53 12.16
CA ILE A 704 -12.73 -1.77 12.76
C ILE A 704 -11.55 -2.51 13.38
N GLN A 705 -11.48 -2.49 14.71
CA GLN A 705 -10.37 -3.09 15.44
C GLN A 705 -10.87 -4.21 16.33
N ALA A 706 -10.09 -5.29 16.44
CA ALA A 706 -10.30 -6.30 17.48
C ALA A 706 -10.36 -5.62 18.85
N TYR A 707 -11.38 -5.94 19.65
CA TYR A 707 -11.54 -5.32 20.95
C TYR A 707 -10.77 -6.07 22.04
N GLY A 708 -9.51 -5.64 22.20
CA GLY A 708 -8.51 -6.23 23.10
C GLY A 708 -8.11 -7.66 22.70
N SER A 709 -7.24 -8.30 23.47
CA SER A 709 -6.70 -9.64 23.17
C SER A 709 -7.38 -10.73 24.00
N ALA A 710 -7.73 -11.86 23.37
CA ALA A 710 -8.04 -13.07 24.14
C ALA A 710 -6.79 -13.53 24.93
N PRO A 711 -6.94 -14.23 26.07
CA PRO A 711 -5.79 -14.67 26.86
C PRO A 711 -4.84 -15.56 26.06
N GLU A 712 -3.55 -15.24 26.02
CA GLU A 712 -2.54 -16.03 25.33
C GLU A 712 -2.20 -17.28 26.13
N ILE A 713 -2.27 -18.46 25.51
CA ILE A 713 -1.82 -19.72 26.09
C ILE A 713 -0.43 -20.07 25.54
N THR A 714 0.55 -20.05 26.42
CA THR A 714 1.95 -20.42 26.12
C THR A 714 2.17 -21.92 26.26
N ALA A 715 3.06 -22.46 25.42
CA ALA A 715 3.45 -23.86 25.49
C ALA A 715 4.16 -24.17 26.82
N PRO A 716 3.94 -25.35 27.41
CA PRO A 716 4.62 -25.75 28.64
C PRO A 716 6.12 -25.92 28.39
N ASP A 717 6.96 -25.36 29.27
CA ASP A 717 8.43 -25.48 29.24
C ASP A 717 8.93 -26.93 29.30
N THR A 718 8.11 -27.84 29.85
CA THR A 718 8.41 -29.26 29.96
C THR A 718 7.29 -30.04 29.29
N THR A 719 7.66 -30.87 28.32
CA THR A 719 6.72 -31.72 27.57
C THR A 719 6.88 -33.21 27.89
N VAL A 720 7.88 -33.60 28.69
CA VAL A 720 8.15 -35.00 29.03
C VAL A 720 7.98 -35.23 30.54
N PHE A 721 7.12 -36.18 30.92
CA PHE A 721 6.72 -36.43 32.31
C PHE A 721 6.85 -37.90 32.72
N ASP A 722 7.29 -38.15 33.94
CA ASP A 722 7.55 -39.52 34.43
C ASP A 722 6.29 -40.15 35.05
N ILE A 723 5.87 -41.29 34.52
CA ILE A 723 4.65 -42.00 34.95
C ILE A 723 4.66 -42.51 36.40
N THR A 724 5.81 -42.53 37.08
CA THR A 724 5.97 -43.05 38.44
C THR A 724 5.84 -41.97 39.53
N LYS A 725 5.59 -40.72 39.16
CA LYS A 725 5.41 -39.60 40.11
C LYS A 725 4.03 -38.98 39.96
N THR A 726 3.67 -38.20 40.98
CA THR A 726 2.65 -37.18 40.80
C THR A 726 3.31 -36.03 40.06
N GLU A 727 2.82 -35.75 38.86
CA GLU A 727 3.31 -34.67 38.01
C GLU A 727 2.21 -33.62 37.85
N GLU A 728 2.57 -32.35 38.02
CA GLU A 728 1.73 -31.21 37.68
C GLU A 728 2.24 -30.65 36.37
N ILE A 729 1.38 -30.55 35.36
CA ILE A 729 1.72 -30.01 34.06
C ILE A 729 1.42 -28.51 34.11
N PRO A 730 2.45 -27.64 34.16
CA PRO A 730 2.23 -26.21 34.26
C PRO A 730 1.67 -25.70 32.93
N VAL A 731 0.58 -24.95 32.99
CA VAL A 731 0.02 -24.22 31.87
C VAL A 731 0.17 -22.74 32.18
N GLU A 732 0.85 -22.01 31.29
CA GLU A 732 1.01 -20.57 31.43
C GLU A 732 0.02 -19.85 30.51
N VAL A 733 -0.78 -18.97 31.12
CA VAL A 733 -1.75 -18.14 30.42
C VAL A 733 -1.49 -16.69 30.79
N ASN A 734 -1.34 -15.84 29.79
CA ASN A 734 -1.14 -14.41 29.94
C ASN A 734 -2.33 -13.66 29.36
N ASP A 735 -2.79 -12.60 30.02
CA ASP A 735 -3.80 -11.71 29.49
C ASP A 735 -3.23 -10.30 29.51
N GLU A 736 -3.06 -9.71 28.32
CA GLU A 736 -2.46 -8.39 28.16
C GLU A 736 -3.33 -7.30 28.80
N ASP A 737 -4.64 -7.53 28.89
CA ASP A 737 -5.59 -6.61 29.52
C ASP A 737 -5.58 -6.67 31.05
N GLY A 738 -4.80 -7.60 31.62
CA GLY A 738 -4.51 -7.67 33.05
C GLY A 738 -5.68 -8.14 33.93
N GLY A 739 -6.70 -8.77 33.34
CA GLY A 739 -7.86 -9.35 34.00
C GLY A 739 -7.59 -10.75 34.57
N PRO A 740 -8.43 -11.25 35.50
CA PRO A 740 -8.37 -12.65 35.91
C PRO A 740 -8.90 -13.57 34.80
N VAL A 741 -8.12 -14.60 34.49
CA VAL A 741 -8.44 -15.59 33.46
C VAL A 741 -8.88 -16.91 34.09
N SER A 742 -9.97 -17.47 33.58
CA SER A 742 -10.37 -18.84 33.85
C SER A 742 -9.66 -19.79 32.89
N VAL A 743 -9.07 -20.87 33.42
CA VAL A 743 -8.31 -21.84 32.63
C VAL A 743 -8.88 -23.23 32.87
N THR A 744 -9.12 -23.97 31.80
CA THR A 744 -9.45 -25.40 31.82
C THR A 744 -8.44 -26.18 30.97
N SER A 745 -8.23 -27.44 31.31
CA SER A 745 -7.31 -28.31 30.60
C SER A 745 -7.89 -29.71 30.46
N GLU A 746 -7.59 -30.38 29.35
CA GLU A 746 -8.11 -31.70 29.01
C GLU A 746 -6.99 -32.61 28.46
N ILE A 747 -6.97 -33.87 28.91
CA ILE A 747 -6.12 -34.95 28.40
C ILE A 747 -6.98 -36.22 28.41
N GLU A 748 -7.10 -36.93 27.28
CA GLU A 748 -7.87 -38.19 27.16
C GLU A 748 -9.29 -38.09 27.76
N GLU A 749 -10.06 -37.05 27.40
CA GLU A 749 -11.43 -36.77 27.89
C GLU A 749 -11.55 -36.46 29.40
N GLN A 750 -10.43 -36.35 30.12
CA GLN A 750 -10.43 -35.95 31.52
C GLN A 750 -10.18 -34.44 31.63
N GLU A 751 -11.01 -33.73 32.40
CA GLU A 751 -10.94 -32.27 32.55
C GLU A 751 -10.34 -31.83 33.91
N TRP A 752 -9.61 -30.73 33.89
CA TRP A 752 -9.07 -30.01 35.04
C TRP A 752 -9.44 -28.53 34.97
N ASN A 753 -9.60 -27.90 36.14
CA ASN A 753 -9.67 -26.44 36.26
C ASN A 753 -8.25 -25.93 36.59
N GLY A 754 -7.56 -25.38 35.60
CA GLY A 754 -6.13 -25.04 35.63
C GLY A 754 -5.22 -26.23 35.33
N ASN A 755 -3.99 -26.19 35.86
CA ASN A 755 -2.95 -27.17 35.62
C ASN A 755 -3.42 -28.63 35.83
N PRO A 756 -3.24 -29.52 34.84
CA PRO A 756 -3.44 -30.96 35.03
C PRO A 756 -2.52 -31.51 36.12
N VAL A 757 -3.08 -32.28 37.05
CA VAL A 757 -2.32 -33.03 38.05
C VAL A 757 -2.54 -34.51 37.81
N LEU A 758 -1.49 -35.19 37.34
CA LEU A 758 -1.47 -36.61 37.04
C LEU A 758 -0.95 -37.40 38.24
N SER A 759 -1.69 -38.44 38.62
CA SER A 759 -1.24 -39.41 39.63
C SER A 759 -0.32 -40.47 39.02
N PRO A 760 0.57 -41.11 39.82
CA PRO A 760 1.40 -42.20 39.31
C PRO A 760 0.54 -43.29 38.67
N LEU A 761 0.97 -43.76 37.49
CA LEU A 761 0.29 -44.76 36.66
C LEU A 761 -1.08 -44.35 36.11
N GLN A 762 -1.45 -43.06 36.17
CA GLN A 762 -2.71 -42.60 35.57
C GLN A 762 -2.70 -42.75 34.04
N LEU A 763 -1.56 -42.47 33.40
CA LEU A 763 -1.32 -42.67 31.97
C LEU A 763 -0.19 -43.69 31.75
N THR A 764 -0.24 -44.39 30.62
CA THR A 764 0.84 -45.29 30.17
C THR A 764 1.94 -44.49 29.46
N PRO A 765 3.14 -45.05 29.23
CA PRO A 765 4.13 -44.40 28.39
C PRO A 765 3.60 -44.17 26.97
N GLY A 766 3.86 -43.01 26.39
CA GLY A 766 3.38 -42.62 25.06
C GLY A 766 3.14 -41.11 24.91
N GLU A 767 2.79 -40.69 23.70
CA GLU A 767 2.41 -39.31 23.39
C GLU A 767 0.92 -39.08 23.64
N TYR A 768 0.57 -37.92 24.20
CA TYR A 768 -0.79 -37.50 24.51
C TYR A 768 -1.01 -36.04 24.10
N GLU A 769 -2.24 -35.71 23.74
CA GLU A 769 -2.66 -34.33 23.49
C GLU A 769 -3.17 -33.69 24.78
N LEU A 770 -2.58 -32.55 25.14
CA LEU A 770 -3.06 -31.64 26.18
C LEU A 770 -3.79 -30.48 25.49
N ILE A 771 -5.09 -30.37 25.72
CA ILE A 771 -5.91 -29.26 25.26
C ILE A 771 -6.07 -28.27 26.42
N VAL A 772 -5.80 -26.99 26.17
CA VAL A 772 -5.99 -25.91 27.13
C VAL A 772 -6.98 -24.92 26.56
N THR A 773 -7.96 -24.50 27.38
CA THR A 773 -8.87 -23.40 27.08
C THR A 773 -8.73 -22.32 28.15
N ALA A 774 -8.63 -21.06 27.73
CA ALA A 774 -8.59 -19.90 28.60
C ALA A 774 -9.74 -18.94 28.25
N GLU A 775 -10.37 -18.34 29.25
CA GLU A 775 -11.45 -17.36 29.08
C GLU A 775 -11.32 -16.23 30.12
N ASP A 776 -11.36 -14.97 29.69
CA ASP A 776 -11.26 -13.80 30.58
C ASP A 776 -12.62 -13.29 31.11
N GLU A 777 -12.62 -12.15 31.81
CA GLU A 777 -13.83 -11.55 32.39
C GLU A 777 -14.80 -10.96 31.35
N THR A 778 -14.35 -10.67 30.14
CA THR A 778 -15.20 -10.14 29.05
C THR A 778 -15.81 -11.25 28.20
N GLY A 779 -15.35 -12.50 28.40
CA GLY A 779 -15.84 -13.70 27.73
C GLY A 779 -15.04 -14.09 26.49
N ARG A 780 -13.86 -13.48 26.27
CA ARG A 780 -12.98 -13.84 25.14
C ARG A 780 -12.25 -15.13 25.48
N THR A 781 -12.16 -16.05 24.51
CA THR A 781 -11.63 -17.39 24.73
C THR A 781 -10.45 -17.72 23.80
N SER A 782 -9.45 -18.42 24.33
CA SER A 782 -8.35 -19.01 23.56
C SER A 782 -8.31 -20.52 23.77
N LYS A 783 -7.94 -21.27 22.73
CA LYS A 783 -7.76 -22.71 22.81
C LYS A 783 -6.47 -23.15 22.11
N ARG A 784 -5.65 -23.96 22.79
CA ARG A 784 -4.40 -24.53 22.25
C ARG A 784 -4.28 -26.02 22.57
N SER A 785 -3.64 -26.75 21.66
CA SER A 785 -3.26 -28.14 21.87
C SER A 785 -1.73 -28.25 21.96
N PHE A 786 -1.24 -29.05 22.90
CA PHE A 786 0.19 -29.35 23.08
C PHE A 786 0.41 -30.86 23.08
N SER A 787 1.50 -31.32 22.47
CA SER A 787 1.93 -32.71 22.59
C SER A 787 2.78 -32.88 23.85
N ILE A 788 2.40 -33.83 24.70
CA ILE A 788 3.18 -34.24 25.88
C ILE A 788 3.53 -35.71 25.78
N GLU A 789 4.71 -36.09 26.26
CA GLU A 789 5.19 -37.46 26.31
C GLU A 789 5.22 -37.94 27.77
N MET A 790 4.54 -39.04 28.03
CA MET A 790 4.65 -39.78 29.28
C MET A 790 5.75 -40.82 29.11
N GLU A 791 6.76 -40.82 29.98
CA GLU A 791 7.87 -41.78 29.91
C GLU A 791 8.06 -42.58 31.20
N LEU A 792 8.65 -43.77 31.05
CA LEU A 792 9.22 -44.50 32.17
C LEU A 792 10.73 -44.27 32.21
N GLY A 793 11.17 -43.45 33.17
CA GLY A 793 12.58 -43.26 33.47
C GLY A 793 13.29 -44.59 33.72
N MET A 794 14.34 -44.88 32.95
CA MET A 794 15.07 -46.16 33.02
C MET A 794 15.69 -46.42 34.39
N ASP A 795 16.00 -45.38 35.16
CA ASP A 795 16.54 -45.44 36.52
C ASP A 795 15.45 -45.62 37.60
N ARG A 796 14.16 -45.67 37.22
CA ARG A 796 13.00 -45.72 38.15
C ARG A 796 12.07 -46.92 37.94
N MET A 797 12.53 -47.88 37.14
CA MET A 797 11.84 -49.15 36.92
C MET A 797 11.54 -49.95 38.22
N ASP A 798 12.37 -49.83 39.25
CA ASP A 798 12.11 -50.43 40.57
C ASP A 798 10.93 -49.73 41.26
N GLU A 799 10.87 -48.40 41.21
CA GLU A 799 9.73 -47.62 41.71
C GLU A 799 8.41 -47.98 41.01
N LEU A 800 8.44 -48.24 39.70
CA LEU A 800 7.27 -48.73 38.96
C LEU A 800 6.77 -50.09 39.50
N ILE A 801 7.66 -51.00 39.88
CA ILE A 801 7.27 -52.29 40.50
C ILE A 801 6.66 -52.07 41.88
N GLU A 802 7.23 -51.18 42.70
CA GLU A 802 6.68 -50.85 44.02
C GLU A 802 5.28 -50.22 43.89
N LEU A 803 5.10 -49.29 42.94
CA LEU A 803 3.80 -48.71 42.62
C LEU A 803 2.81 -49.76 42.17
N GLY A 804 3.23 -50.67 41.28
CA GLY A 804 2.42 -51.80 40.82
C GLY A 804 1.95 -52.70 41.97
N GLU A 805 2.80 -52.98 42.96
CA GLU A 805 2.37 -53.71 44.16
C GLU A 805 1.40 -52.89 45.03
N SER A 806 1.73 -51.62 45.28
CA SER A 806 0.94 -50.75 46.17
C SER A 806 -0.46 -50.42 45.62
N GLN A 807 -0.60 -50.29 44.31
CA GLN A 807 -1.86 -50.01 43.62
C GLN A 807 -2.63 -51.28 43.23
N GLY A 808 -2.09 -52.46 43.57
CA GLY A 808 -2.78 -53.74 43.37
C GLY A 808 -2.69 -54.32 41.96
N TYR A 809 -1.76 -53.85 41.13
CA TYR A 809 -1.41 -54.51 39.87
C TYR A 809 -0.58 -55.79 40.10
N ILE A 810 0.12 -55.90 41.24
CA ILE A 810 0.90 -57.09 41.63
C ILE A 810 0.36 -57.63 42.96
N HIS A 811 -0.21 -58.83 42.94
CA HIS A 811 -0.95 -59.41 44.08
C HIS A 811 -0.12 -60.29 45.02
N ASP A 812 1.18 -60.47 44.75
CA ASP A 812 2.07 -61.37 45.50
C ASP A 812 3.43 -60.71 45.74
N GLY A 813 3.71 -60.30 46.99
CA GLY A 813 4.96 -59.62 47.33
C GLY A 813 6.23 -60.41 47.03
N LYS A 814 6.18 -61.75 47.03
CA LYS A 814 7.32 -62.57 46.56
C LYS A 814 7.58 -62.45 45.05
N THR A 815 6.56 -62.10 44.29
CA THR A 815 6.65 -61.82 42.86
C THR A 815 7.14 -60.40 42.65
N ALA A 816 6.62 -59.41 43.40
CA ALA A 816 7.13 -58.03 43.41
C ALA A 816 8.64 -57.98 43.71
N ASP A 817 9.08 -58.57 44.84
CA ASP A 817 10.51 -58.71 45.24
C ASP A 817 11.43 -59.26 44.12
N ARG A 818 10.87 -60.10 43.25
CA ARG A 818 11.62 -60.76 42.17
C ARG A 818 11.70 -59.89 40.93
N LEU A 819 10.63 -59.18 40.63
CA LEU A 819 10.55 -58.23 39.52
C LEU A 819 11.41 -57.00 39.82
N GLU A 820 11.34 -56.47 41.03
CA GLU A 820 12.19 -55.38 41.52
C GLU A 820 13.69 -55.71 41.35
N LYS A 821 14.14 -56.87 41.85
CA LYS A 821 15.53 -57.36 41.64
C LYS A 821 15.92 -57.55 40.18
N LYS A 822 14.96 -57.69 39.27
CA LYS A 822 15.21 -57.76 37.83
C LYS A 822 15.28 -56.36 37.25
N ALA A 823 14.38 -55.44 37.62
CA ALA A 823 14.44 -54.02 37.30
C ALA A 823 15.77 -53.40 37.72
N GLU A 824 16.23 -53.62 38.97
CA GLU A 824 17.55 -53.19 39.45
C GLU A 824 18.72 -53.67 38.57
N LYS A 825 18.60 -54.87 37.98
CA LYS A 825 19.65 -55.41 37.11
C LYS A 825 19.64 -54.72 35.74
N VAL A 826 18.48 -54.29 35.26
CA VAL A 826 18.34 -53.48 34.05
C VAL A 826 18.98 -52.12 34.28
N GLN A 827 18.60 -51.42 35.36
CA GLN A 827 19.17 -50.14 35.79
C GLN A 827 20.70 -50.19 35.90
N ARG A 828 21.25 -51.24 36.53
CA ARG A 828 22.70 -51.42 36.74
C ARG A 828 23.45 -52.01 35.53
N ALA A 829 22.81 -52.12 34.36
CA ALA A 829 23.46 -52.68 33.17
C ALA A 829 24.55 -51.75 32.62
N LYS A 830 25.71 -52.33 32.29
CA LYS A 830 26.92 -51.58 31.89
C LYS A 830 26.90 -51.07 30.44
N ASN A 831 26.00 -51.57 29.61
CA ASN A 831 25.87 -51.20 28.20
C ASN A 831 24.48 -51.59 27.66
N ASN A 832 24.09 -51.01 26.52
CA ASN A 832 22.76 -51.18 25.91
C ASN A 832 22.42 -52.65 25.60
N PRO A 833 23.30 -53.48 24.96
CA PRO A 833 22.97 -54.88 24.69
C PRO A 833 22.72 -55.70 25.96
N SER A 834 23.48 -55.44 27.03
CA SER A 834 23.25 -56.07 28.33
C SER A 834 21.97 -55.56 29.01
N ARG A 835 21.55 -54.33 28.71
CA ARG A 835 20.33 -53.72 29.25
C ARG A 835 19.11 -54.34 28.57
N ASP A 836 19.08 -54.38 27.24
CA ASP A 836 18.00 -54.99 26.46
C ASP A 836 17.79 -56.47 26.81
N GLY A 837 18.88 -57.24 26.93
CA GLY A 837 18.79 -58.64 27.34
C GLY A 837 18.18 -58.84 28.74
N LYS A 838 18.39 -57.89 29.66
CA LYS A 838 17.80 -57.93 31.01
C LYS A 838 16.39 -57.38 31.04
N TRP A 839 16.10 -56.36 30.23
CA TRP A 839 14.76 -55.82 29.99
C TRP A 839 13.84 -56.93 29.49
N ASN A 840 14.22 -57.65 28.43
CA ASN A 840 13.45 -58.78 27.92
C ASN A 840 13.27 -59.88 28.97
N ALA A 841 14.27 -60.13 29.81
CA ALA A 841 14.16 -61.10 30.90
C ALA A 841 13.25 -60.64 32.05
N LEU A 842 13.06 -59.34 32.24
CA LEU A 842 12.07 -58.74 33.15
C LEU A 842 10.68 -58.87 32.54
N LEU A 843 10.49 -58.42 31.29
CA LEU A 843 9.23 -58.48 30.54
C LEU A 843 8.68 -59.91 30.49
N HIS A 844 9.47 -60.89 30.02
CA HIS A 844 9.06 -62.30 29.99
C HIS A 844 8.66 -62.85 31.36
N GLN A 845 9.26 -62.34 32.45
CA GLN A 845 8.91 -62.76 33.80
C GLN A 845 7.56 -62.18 34.24
N MET A 846 7.26 -60.93 33.86
CA MET A 846 5.96 -60.30 34.09
C MET A 846 4.88 -61.00 33.27
N GLU A 847 5.08 -61.17 31.96
CA GLU A 847 4.17 -61.88 31.05
C GLU A 847 3.84 -63.30 31.55
N ALA A 848 4.84 -64.06 32.05
CA ALA A 848 4.61 -65.39 32.59
C ALA A 848 3.69 -65.41 33.84
N GLN A 849 3.62 -64.28 34.56
CA GLN A 849 2.78 -64.06 35.74
C GLN A 849 1.49 -63.27 35.44
N ALA A 850 1.32 -62.76 34.22
CA ALA A 850 0.13 -62.05 33.78
C ALA A 850 -1.13 -62.92 33.94
N GLY A 851 -2.22 -62.31 34.41
CA GLY A 851 -3.48 -62.97 34.70
C GLY A 851 -3.45 -63.97 35.88
N LYS A 852 -2.32 -64.07 36.61
CA LYS A 852 -2.16 -64.94 37.79
C LYS A 852 -1.79 -64.16 39.04
N LYS A 853 -0.73 -63.36 38.93
CA LYS A 853 -0.14 -62.59 40.03
C LYS A 853 0.18 -61.16 39.66
N VAL A 854 0.23 -60.87 38.36
CA VAL A 854 0.38 -59.55 37.78
C VAL A 854 -0.86 -59.33 36.92
N GLU A 855 -1.51 -58.19 37.04
CA GLU A 855 -2.62 -57.78 36.18
C GLU A 855 -2.14 -57.58 34.75
N GLU A 856 -2.92 -57.98 33.75
CA GLU A 856 -2.54 -57.83 32.33
C GLU A 856 -2.36 -56.36 31.95
N ALA A 857 -3.23 -55.47 32.47
CA ALA A 857 -3.13 -54.02 32.25
C ALA A 857 -1.78 -53.44 32.70
N PHE A 858 -1.11 -54.05 33.69
CA PHE A 858 0.19 -53.56 34.15
C PHE A 858 1.30 -53.70 33.11
N LEU A 859 1.15 -54.59 32.13
CA LEU A 859 2.14 -54.78 31.08
C LEU A 859 2.27 -53.56 30.16
N SER A 860 1.19 -52.80 29.96
CA SER A 860 1.17 -51.61 29.11
C SER A 860 2.15 -50.51 29.56
N TYR A 861 2.42 -50.41 30.88
CA TYR A 861 3.41 -49.47 31.42
C TYR A 861 4.88 -49.85 31.14
N TRP A 862 5.10 -51.00 30.49
CA TRP A 862 6.44 -51.51 30.15
C TRP A 862 6.62 -51.69 28.65
N GLU A 863 5.68 -51.22 27.85
CA GLU A 863 5.85 -51.13 26.40
C GLU A 863 6.86 -50.01 26.10
N LYS A 864 7.65 -50.22 25.06
CA LYS A 864 8.88 -49.48 24.78
C LYS A 864 8.63 -48.37 23.78
#